data_AF-A0A818RIF3-F1
#
_entry.id   AF-A0A818RIF3-F1
#
_cell.length_a   1.000
_cell.length_b   1.000
_cell.length_c   1.000
_cell.angle_alpha   90.00
_cell.angle_beta   90.00
_cell.angle_gamma   90.00
#
_symmetry.space_group_name_H-M   'P 1'
#
loop_
_entity.id
_entity.type
_entity.pdbx_description
1 polymer ?
#
loop_
_entity_poly.entity_id
_entity_poly.type
_entity_poly.pdbx_seq_one_letter_code
_entity_poly.pdbx_strand_id
1 'polypeptide(L)'
;MLNTFDSQLKSILQPLSYSGDTNNGDPVLAAVQANDENTLRILIRAGYSINTIDPLNGRSLLHTATYLGHTEIVRRLLKEEVNTSLYDRDGKTSLHVAAAYGYSQILTLLLNYETHVEHLDYDNNTPLHMSCKFGHNECCRLLIYAGANLNPINRDGDTPLHSAIRYKHAGCTAILIHADASLNIRNGRYELPIELARRLGHHKIYTIMLHCLSLSSQSNSSEQISIPNSSITLSEFEQQWRQFHLLIQTRMLANQHQLEEQIDSIRDVLDKNQLKQSVIHRKLQTLTNLCMQQNQQAYQIINVRQILLLFYIFNTIAYASDQKKPRARDLGIPFNGIPGKYNSIIDVQGVEVGFSTIIKGDSIRTGVTAIFPRGASKVLQNQPCFANWFSLNGNGEMTGIHWITESGFLTTPILITNTNSIGICHDSLFKWYLTRNVSTPMVNIFNVSLPVVAETYDGLLNDINGFHVKQEHVFEALDNAKGSDSIIPEGNVGGGTGMISFGFKAGTGTSSRFIENLNYTVGVLVQSNFGRKYQLIIAGVPVGEEILKIEKNNTMVPDKDTGSIIVIIATDAPLLPHQLKRLTHRASLGIGKLGGIGGDSSGDIFLAFSTVDISDKTSTTKTVEFLLNDEINPLFEATIQCVEEAIVNAMVAAETMIGHNGFKVDAISHDTLIKILKKYNKLND
;
A
#
# COMPACT_ATOMS: atom_id res chain seq x y z
N MET A 1 -33.52 -48.05 14.56
CA MET A 1 -32.26 -48.09 15.33
C MET A 1 -31.65 -46.70 15.55
N LEU A 2 -31.68 -45.76 14.59
CA LEU A 2 -31.18 -44.39 14.80
C LEU A 2 -32.04 -43.55 15.77
N ASN A 3 -33.37 -43.63 15.70
CA ASN A 3 -34.26 -42.84 16.60
C ASN A 3 -34.25 -43.30 18.07
N THR A 4 -33.88 -44.56 18.34
CA THR A 4 -33.80 -45.14 19.68
C THR A 4 -32.49 -44.80 20.41
N PHE A 5 -31.41 -44.55 19.65
CA PHE A 5 -30.12 -44.14 20.21
C PHE A 5 -30.18 -42.68 20.68
N ASP A 6 -30.90 -41.84 19.93
CA ASP A 6 -31.10 -40.42 20.22
C ASP A 6 -31.99 -40.19 21.46
N SER A 7 -32.99 -41.04 21.70
CA SER A 7 -33.83 -40.97 22.90
C SER A 7 -33.10 -41.44 24.16
N GLN A 8 -32.20 -42.43 24.05
CA GLN A 8 -31.38 -42.91 25.17
C GLN A 8 -30.26 -41.92 25.53
N LEU A 9 -29.66 -41.25 24.54
CA LEU A 9 -28.68 -40.19 24.80
C LEU A 9 -29.32 -38.99 25.53
N LYS A 10 -30.55 -38.61 25.14
CA LYS A 10 -31.33 -37.56 25.80
C LYS A 10 -31.71 -37.89 27.25
N SER A 11 -31.97 -39.16 27.58
CA SER A 11 -32.28 -39.56 28.97
C SER A 11 -31.04 -39.67 29.86
N ILE A 12 -29.86 -39.94 29.29
CA ILE A 12 -28.57 -39.98 30.03
C ILE A 12 -28.07 -38.56 30.35
N LEU A 13 -28.48 -37.55 29.56
CA LEU A 13 -27.99 -36.18 29.65
C LEU A 13 -28.88 -35.22 30.48
N GLN A 14 -29.87 -35.72 31.22
CA GLN A 14 -30.56 -34.95 32.27
C GLN A 14 -30.16 -35.43 33.67
N PRO A 15 -30.02 -34.51 34.63
CA PRO A 15 -28.92 -33.56 34.78
C PRO A 15 -27.72 -34.24 35.48
N LEU A 16 -26.54 -34.19 34.85
CA LEU A 16 -25.28 -34.35 35.58
C LEU A 16 -25.14 -33.15 36.52
N SER A 17 -25.51 -33.36 37.79
CA SER A 17 -25.39 -32.39 38.86
C SER A 17 -23.91 -32.04 39.07
N TYR A 18 -23.46 -30.95 38.44
CA TYR A 18 -22.23 -30.30 38.85
C TYR A 18 -22.50 -29.56 40.16
N SER A 19 -22.06 -30.18 41.26
CA SER A 19 -22.11 -29.60 42.60
C SER A 19 -21.14 -28.42 42.69
N GLY A 20 -21.68 -27.21 42.69
CA GLY A 20 -20.94 -25.96 42.92
C GLY A 20 -21.76 -24.72 42.58
N ASP A 21 -22.66 -24.31 43.49
CA ASP A 21 -23.21 -22.96 43.69
C ASP A 21 -23.46 -22.03 42.46
N THR A 22 -23.98 -22.56 41.35
CA THR A 22 -24.63 -21.72 40.32
C THR A 22 -25.97 -22.32 39.92
N ASN A 23 -27.03 -21.54 40.19
CA ASN A 23 -28.45 -21.85 40.01
C ASN A 23 -28.77 -22.53 38.65
N ASN A 24 -29.38 -23.72 38.68
CA ASN A 24 -30.31 -24.28 37.66
C ASN A 24 -30.11 -23.87 36.19
N GLY A 25 -28.89 -23.92 35.66
CA GLY A 25 -28.56 -23.50 34.30
C GLY A 25 -28.84 -24.57 33.24
N ASP A 26 -29.16 -24.12 32.02
CA ASP A 26 -29.14 -24.95 30.81
C ASP A 26 -27.73 -25.58 30.65
N PRO A 27 -27.58 -26.90 30.52
CA PRO A 27 -26.26 -27.55 30.46
C PRO A 27 -25.40 -27.06 29.29
N VAL A 28 -26.00 -26.58 28.20
CA VAL A 28 -25.22 -26.00 27.08
C VAL A 28 -24.57 -24.66 27.47
N LEU A 29 -25.23 -23.88 28.33
CA LEU A 29 -24.70 -22.64 28.89
C LEU A 29 -23.59 -22.92 29.91
N ALA A 30 -23.77 -23.94 30.77
CA ALA A 30 -22.75 -24.35 31.73
C ALA A 30 -21.46 -24.79 31.04
N ALA A 31 -21.56 -25.52 29.93
CA ALA A 31 -20.38 -25.92 29.13
C ALA A 31 -19.62 -24.71 28.55
N VAL A 32 -20.34 -23.69 28.07
CA VAL A 32 -19.73 -22.42 27.60
C VAL A 32 -19.04 -21.68 28.74
N GLN A 33 -19.69 -21.59 29.91
CA GLN A 33 -19.15 -20.93 31.10
C GLN A 33 -17.90 -21.65 31.65
N ALA A 34 -17.86 -22.98 31.56
CA ALA A 34 -16.73 -23.80 31.96
C ALA A 34 -15.59 -23.86 30.91
N ASN A 35 -15.73 -23.21 29.75
CA ASN A 35 -14.80 -23.30 28.62
C ASN A 35 -14.60 -24.74 28.09
N ASP A 36 -15.61 -25.60 28.19
CA ASP A 36 -15.52 -27.00 27.79
C ASP A 36 -16.06 -27.22 26.37
N GLU A 37 -15.18 -27.10 25.38
CA GLU A 37 -15.52 -27.26 23.96
C GLU A 37 -16.03 -28.67 23.64
N ASN A 38 -15.49 -29.69 24.31
CA ASN A 38 -15.85 -31.08 24.04
C ASN A 38 -17.29 -31.36 24.50
N THR A 39 -17.63 -30.93 25.71
CA THR A 39 -18.99 -31.05 26.24
C THR A 39 -19.96 -30.21 25.43
N LEU A 40 -19.60 -28.96 25.08
CA LEU A 40 -20.42 -28.11 24.20
C LEU A 40 -20.74 -28.80 22.87
N ARG A 41 -19.74 -29.40 22.21
CA ARG A 41 -19.93 -30.12 20.94
C ARG A 41 -20.85 -31.33 21.08
N ILE A 42 -20.76 -32.06 22.19
CA ILE A 42 -21.64 -33.21 22.47
C ILE A 42 -23.07 -32.73 22.68
N LEU A 43 -23.28 -31.65 23.45
CA LEU A 43 -24.60 -31.11 23.74
C LEU A 43 -25.28 -30.53 22.48
N ILE A 44 -24.56 -29.80 21.63
CA ILE A 44 -25.11 -29.31 20.35
C ILE A 44 -25.58 -30.48 19.48
N ARG A 45 -24.78 -31.56 19.39
CA ARG A 45 -25.17 -32.78 18.64
C ARG A 45 -26.35 -33.52 19.24
N ALA A 46 -26.54 -33.44 20.56
CA ALA A 46 -27.71 -33.99 21.25
C ALA A 46 -29.00 -33.15 21.05
N GLY A 47 -28.91 -32.04 20.30
CA GLY A 47 -30.05 -31.20 19.92
C GLY A 47 -30.32 -30.03 20.88
N TYR A 48 -29.37 -29.68 21.76
CA TYR A 48 -29.47 -28.43 22.52
C TYR A 48 -29.34 -27.22 21.58
N SER A 49 -30.13 -26.18 21.82
CA SER A 49 -30.15 -25.00 20.96
C SER A 49 -28.84 -24.22 21.07
N ILE A 50 -28.17 -23.98 19.94
CA ILE A 50 -26.99 -23.12 19.87
C ILE A 50 -27.31 -21.64 20.16
N ASN A 51 -28.59 -21.27 20.03
CA ASN A 51 -29.10 -19.93 20.28
C ASN A 51 -29.72 -19.78 21.68
N THR A 52 -29.39 -20.65 22.64
CA THR A 52 -29.81 -20.52 24.04
C THR A 52 -29.41 -19.15 24.61
N ILE A 53 -30.32 -18.54 25.36
CA ILE A 53 -30.14 -17.24 26.02
C ILE A 53 -30.14 -17.45 27.54
N ASP A 54 -29.12 -16.93 28.21
CA ASP A 54 -29.05 -16.85 29.68
C ASP A 54 -30.18 -15.95 30.21
N PRO A 55 -31.13 -16.49 30.99
CA PRO A 55 -32.26 -15.71 31.50
C PRO A 55 -31.83 -14.61 32.47
N LEU A 56 -30.65 -14.69 33.11
CA LEU A 56 -30.21 -13.69 34.09
C LEU A 56 -29.73 -12.40 33.41
N ASN A 57 -28.94 -12.53 32.34
CA ASN A 57 -28.28 -11.39 31.69
C ASN A 57 -28.79 -11.13 30.26
N GLY A 58 -29.67 -11.98 29.73
CA GLY A 58 -30.14 -11.94 28.35
C GLY A 58 -29.05 -12.26 27.32
N ARG A 59 -27.95 -12.90 27.73
CA ARG A 59 -26.79 -13.18 26.88
C ARG A 59 -26.98 -14.49 26.12
N SER A 60 -26.78 -14.49 24.81
CA SER A 60 -26.68 -15.75 24.06
C SER A 60 -25.39 -16.52 24.44
N LEU A 61 -25.28 -17.79 24.03
CA LEU A 61 -24.04 -18.56 24.18
C LEU A 61 -22.83 -17.83 23.59
N LEU A 62 -23.00 -17.18 22.42
CA LEU A 62 -21.94 -16.40 21.78
C LEU A 62 -21.54 -15.17 22.62
N HIS A 63 -22.48 -14.50 23.29
CA HIS A 63 -22.16 -13.38 24.19
C HIS A 63 -21.40 -13.86 25.41
N THR A 64 -21.86 -14.95 26.04
CA THR A 64 -21.22 -15.51 27.23
C THR A 64 -19.79 -15.95 26.91
N ALA A 65 -19.59 -16.67 25.80
CA ALA A 65 -18.26 -17.06 25.34
C ALA A 65 -17.35 -15.85 25.05
N THR A 66 -17.90 -14.81 24.41
CA THR A 66 -17.14 -13.60 24.10
C THR A 66 -16.80 -12.79 25.35
N TYR A 67 -17.74 -12.65 26.28
CA TYR A 67 -17.57 -11.95 27.55
C TYR A 67 -16.51 -12.60 28.43
N LEU A 68 -16.43 -13.93 28.43
CA LEU A 68 -15.43 -14.69 29.17
C LEU A 68 -14.09 -14.82 28.43
N GLY A 69 -13.99 -14.34 27.18
CA GLY A 69 -12.77 -14.43 26.38
C GLY A 69 -12.45 -15.84 25.86
N HIS A 70 -13.44 -16.73 25.77
CA HIS A 70 -13.26 -18.12 25.35
C HIS A 70 -13.18 -18.25 23.81
N THR A 71 -12.03 -17.89 23.23
CA THR A 71 -11.82 -17.82 21.77
C THR A 71 -12.19 -19.10 21.03
N GLU A 72 -11.84 -20.28 21.55
CA GLU A 72 -12.12 -21.55 20.87
C GLU A 72 -13.61 -21.94 20.96
N ILE A 73 -14.30 -21.60 22.05
CA ILE A 73 -15.75 -21.72 22.14
C ILE A 73 -16.42 -20.79 21.13
N VAL A 74 -15.98 -19.54 21.00
CA VAL A 74 -16.49 -18.61 19.99
C VAL A 74 -16.30 -19.16 18.58
N ARG A 75 -15.08 -19.65 18.25
CA ARG A 75 -14.79 -20.27 16.95
C ARG A 75 -15.71 -21.45 16.67
N ARG A 76 -15.95 -22.30 17.67
CA ARG A 76 -16.85 -23.45 17.54
C ARG A 76 -18.28 -23.00 17.26
N LEU A 77 -18.81 -22.05 18.05
CA LEU A 77 -20.18 -21.57 17.89
C LEU A 77 -20.40 -20.93 16.50
N LEU A 78 -19.43 -20.17 15.99
CA LEU A 78 -19.49 -19.57 14.65
C LEU A 78 -19.48 -20.63 13.52
N LYS A 79 -18.71 -21.71 13.67
CA LYS A 79 -18.69 -22.82 12.69
C LYS A 79 -20.00 -23.58 12.61
N GLU A 80 -20.77 -23.58 13.69
CA GLU A 80 -22.09 -24.22 13.77
C GLU A 80 -23.22 -23.21 13.46
N GLU A 81 -22.88 -22.08 12.81
CA GLU A 81 -23.80 -21.04 12.31
C GLU A 81 -24.73 -20.46 13.40
N VAL A 82 -24.18 -20.22 14.61
CA VAL A 82 -24.91 -19.51 15.68
C VAL A 82 -25.42 -18.16 15.19
N ASN A 83 -26.61 -17.75 15.62
CA ASN A 83 -27.14 -16.45 15.27
C ASN A 83 -26.30 -15.32 15.91
N THR A 84 -25.54 -14.62 15.07
CA THR A 84 -24.67 -13.50 15.47
C THR A 84 -25.43 -12.18 15.67
N SER A 85 -26.70 -12.11 15.27
CA SER A 85 -27.54 -10.91 15.38
C SER A 85 -28.22 -10.75 16.75
N LEU A 86 -28.04 -11.73 17.65
CA LEU A 86 -28.56 -11.62 19.02
C LEU A 86 -27.81 -10.51 19.76
N TYR A 87 -28.43 -9.95 20.78
CA TYR A 87 -27.87 -8.91 21.64
C TYR A 87 -28.31 -9.11 23.08
N ASP A 88 -27.51 -8.62 24.03
CA ASP A 88 -27.80 -8.73 25.46
C ASP A 88 -28.81 -7.67 25.95
N ARG A 89 -29.05 -7.63 27.27
CA ARG A 89 -29.98 -6.65 27.90
C ARG A 89 -29.56 -5.19 27.77
N ASP A 90 -28.34 -4.89 27.35
CA ASP A 90 -27.88 -3.53 27.06
C ASP A 90 -27.94 -3.22 25.54
N GLY A 91 -28.47 -4.13 24.72
CA GLY A 91 -28.44 -4.02 23.27
C GLY A 91 -27.05 -4.31 22.66
N LYS A 92 -26.11 -4.87 23.44
CA LYS A 92 -24.76 -5.14 22.94
C LYS A 92 -24.73 -6.46 22.20
N THR A 93 -24.20 -6.44 20.98
CA THR A 93 -23.81 -7.65 20.24
C THR A 93 -22.49 -8.22 20.79
N SER A 94 -22.15 -9.46 20.44
CA SER A 94 -20.83 -10.04 20.76
C SER A 94 -19.67 -9.19 20.24
N LEU A 95 -19.86 -8.45 19.13
CA LEU A 95 -18.85 -7.54 18.59
C LEU A 95 -18.60 -6.34 19.51
N HIS A 96 -19.65 -5.78 20.15
CA HIS A 96 -19.50 -4.76 21.19
C HIS A 96 -18.70 -5.28 22.38
N VAL A 97 -19.01 -6.50 22.82
CA VAL A 97 -18.33 -7.13 23.96
C VAL A 97 -16.84 -7.34 23.63
N ALA A 98 -16.52 -7.93 22.48
CA ALA A 98 -15.12 -8.12 22.06
C ALA A 98 -14.36 -6.79 21.93
N ALA A 99 -15.01 -5.74 21.42
CA ALA A 99 -14.43 -4.40 21.33
C ALA A 99 -14.21 -3.75 22.71
N ALA A 100 -15.14 -3.94 23.65
CA ALA A 100 -15.11 -3.37 24.99
C ALA A 100 -14.05 -4.00 25.90
N TYR A 101 -13.76 -5.29 25.71
CA TYR A 101 -12.77 -6.04 26.50
C TYR A 101 -11.40 -6.17 25.81
N GLY A 102 -11.27 -5.70 24.56
CA GLY A 102 -10.01 -5.75 23.83
C GLY A 102 -9.65 -7.12 23.27
N TYR A 103 -10.63 -8.01 23.10
CA TYR A 103 -10.41 -9.36 22.57
C TYR A 103 -10.26 -9.34 21.05
N SER A 104 -9.13 -8.83 20.56
CA SER A 104 -8.86 -8.65 19.12
C SER A 104 -9.00 -9.94 18.32
N GLN A 105 -8.58 -11.10 18.85
CA GLN A 105 -8.74 -12.39 18.17
C GLN A 105 -10.22 -12.79 18.02
N ILE A 106 -11.03 -12.59 19.06
CA ILE A 106 -12.47 -12.86 19.01
C ILE A 106 -13.15 -11.87 18.08
N LEU A 107 -12.77 -10.60 18.13
CA LEU A 107 -13.26 -9.55 17.24
C LEU A 107 -12.99 -9.91 15.77
N THR A 108 -11.77 -10.35 15.41
CA THR A 108 -11.44 -10.82 14.06
C THR A 108 -12.28 -12.02 13.65
N LEU A 109 -12.51 -12.98 14.54
CA LEU A 109 -13.38 -14.12 14.24
C LEU A 109 -14.82 -13.70 13.95
N LEU A 110 -15.37 -12.79 14.76
CA LEU A 110 -16.72 -12.27 14.56
C LEU A 110 -16.85 -11.50 13.24
N LEU A 111 -15.88 -10.65 12.90
CA LEU A 111 -15.88 -9.87 11.65
C LEU A 111 -15.83 -10.75 10.40
N ASN A 112 -15.20 -11.92 10.47
CA ASN A 112 -15.13 -12.88 9.35
C ASN A 112 -16.43 -13.65 9.10
N TYR A 113 -17.42 -13.60 10.00
CA TYR A 113 -18.71 -14.31 9.91
C TYR A 113 -19.89 -13.33 9.78
N GLU A 114 -19.73 -12.31 8.91
CA GLU A 114 -20.76 -11.33 8.52
C GLU A 114 -21.46 -10.60 9.68
N THR A 115 -20.73 -10.34 10.78
CA THR A 115 -21.31 -9.56 11.89
C THR A 115 -21.53 -8.09 11.52
N HIS A 116 -22.69 -7.55 11.89
CA HIS A 116 -23.04 -6.17 11.59
C HIS A 116 -22.20 -5.19 12.43
N VAL A 117 -21.22 -4.52 11.79
CA VAL A 117 -20.26 -3.63 12.45
C VAL A 117 -20.86 -2.32 12.99
N GLU A 118 -22.03 -1.94 12.50
CA GLU A 118 -22.73 -0.69 12.83
C GLU A 118 -23.92 -0.87 13.79
N HIS A 119 -24.11 -2.07 14.37
CA HIS A 119 -25.19 -2.23 15.35
C HIS A 119 -25.01 -1.23 16.50
N LEU A 120 -26.12 -0.68 16.98
CA LEU A 120 -26.12 0.30 18.07
C LEU A 120 -26.57 -0.39 19.35
N ASP A 121 -25.78 -0.25 20.42
CA ASP A 121 -26.27 -0.59 21.75
C ASP A 121 -27.35 0.40 22.21
N TYR A 122 -27.95 0.17 23.38
CA TYR A 122 -29.00 1.06 23.86
C TYR A 122 -28.51 2.49 24.10
N ASP A 123 -27.22 2.75 24.31
CA ASP A 123 -26.68 4.10 24.41
C ASP A 123 -26.25 4.70 23.07
N ASN A 124 -26.69 4.10 21.96
CA ASN A 124 -26.30 4.43 20.59
C ASN A 124 -24.78 4.32 20.37
N ASN A 125 -24.06 3.54 21.17
CA ASN A 125 -22.66 3.26 20.91
C ASN A 125 -22.56 2.18 19.83
N THR A 126 -21.61 2.35 18.92
CA THR A 126 -21.13 1.30 18.04
C THR A 126 -20.03 0.48 18.73
N PRO A 127 -19.63 -0.69 18.20
CA PRO A 127 -18.43 -1.39 18.66
C PRO A 127 -17.17 -0.48 18.62
N LEU A 128 -17.09 0.45 17.66
CA LEU A 128 -15.98 1.41 17.57
C LEU A 128 -15.96 2.37 18.77
N HIS A 129 -17.12 2.88 19.19
CA HIS A 129 -17.24 3.64 20.44
C HIS A 129 -16.71 2.85 21.64
N MET A 130 -17.06 1.56 21.75
CA MET A 130 -16.61 0.71 22.85
C MET A 130 -15.09 0.55 22.86
N SER A 131 -14.46 0.22 21.72
CA SER A 131 -13.00 0.11 21.64
C SER A 131 -12.30 1.43 22.01
N CYS A 132 -12.88 2.58 21.62
CA CYS A 132 -12.34 3.90 21.90
C CYS A 132 -12.54 4.34 23.35
N LYS A 133 -13.68 3.99 23.95
CA LYS A 133 -14.04 4.26 25.35
C LYS A 133 -13.15 3.50 26.34
N PHE A 134 -12.74 2.28 25.98
CA PHE A 134 -11.87 1.44 26.81
C PHE A 134 -10.40 1.43 26.37
N GLY A 135 -10.06 2.10 25.27
CA GLY A 135 -8.68 2.31 24.83
C GLY A 135 -8.01 1.13 24.14
N HIS A 136 -8.80 0.23 23.56
CA HIS A 136 -8.31 -0.96 22.88
C HIS A 136 -7.88 -0.63 21.44
N ASN A 137 -6.65 -0.14 21.31
CA ASN A 137 -6.07 0.29 20.04
C ASN A 137 -6.19 -0.75 18.91
N GLU A 138 -5.96 -2.03 19.20
CA GLU A 138 -6.02 -3.08 18.17
C GLU A 138 -7.46 -3.35 17.72
N CYS A 139 -8.42 -3.40 18.64
CA CYS A 139 -9.83 -3.51 18.27
C CYS A 139 -10.31 -2.27 17.50
N CYS A 140 -9.84 -1.08 17.89
CA CYS A 140 -10.10 0.16 17.14
C CYS A 140 -9.59 0.05 15.70
N ARG A 141 -8.35 -0.41 15.47
CA ARG A 141 -7.81 -0.66 14.11
C ARG A 141 -8.64 -1.69 13.35
N LEU A 142 -8.93 -2.84 13.95
CA LEU A 142 -9.67 -3.92 13.29
C LEU A 142 -11.08 -3.49 12.87
N LEU A 143 -11.78 -2.72 13.71
CA LEU A 143 -13.10 -2.17 13.38
C LEU A 143 -13.02 -1.15 12.24
N ILE A 144 -12.02 -0.27 12.24
CA ILE A 144 -11.78 0.68 11.15
C ILE A 144 -11.46 -0.07 9.85
N TYR A 145 -10.62 -1.11 9.90
CA TYR A 145 -10.32 -1.96 8.75
C TYR A 145 -11.54 -2.74 8.23
N ALA A 146 -12.48 -3.08 9.11
CA ALA A 146 -13.76 -3.68 8.75
C ALA A 146 -14.80 -2.67 8.22
N GLY A 147 -14.41 -1.40 8.05
CA GLY A 147 -15.27 -0.37 7.47
C GLY A 147 -16.21 0.31 8.47
N ALA A 148 -15.89 0.30 9.76
CA ALA A 148 -16.71 0.97 10.76
C ALA A 148 -16.82 2.48 10.51
N ASN A 149 -18.02 3.05 10.63
CA ASN A 149 -18.24 4.49 10.54
C ASN A 149 -17.49 5.20 11.68
N LEU A 150 -16.68 6.21 11.35
CA LEU A 150 -15.87 6.96 12.31
C LEU A 150 -16.62 8.10 13.00
N ASN A 151 -17.76 8.49 12.45
CA ASN A 151 -18.53 9.66 12.87
C ASN A 151 -19.96 9.37 13.39
N PRO A 152 -20.36 8.17 13.85
CA PRO A 152 -21.66 7.99 14.50
C PRO A 152 -21.68 8.79 15.80
N ILE A 153 -22.85 9.31 16.17
CA ILE A 153 -23.06 10.01 17.44
C ILE A 153 -23.82 9.11 18.42
N ASN A 154 -23.29 8.94 19.62
CA ASN A 154 -23.97 8.21 20.69
C ASN A 154 -24.99 9.11 21.43
N ARG A 155 -25.62 8.59 22.49
CA ARG A 155 -26.59 9.37 23.30
C ARG A 155 -26.01 10.61 23.99
N ASP A 156 -24.71 10.63 24.29
CA ASP A 156 -24.03 11.81 24.83
C ASP A 156 -23.67 12.83 23.72
N GLY A 157 -24.04 12.54 22.47
CA GLY A 157 -23.64 13.26 21.27
C GLY A 157 -22.17 13.07 20.91
N ASP A 158 -21.45 12.20 21.61
CA ASP A 158 -20.04 11.94 21.34
C ASP A 158 -19.89 11.07 20.09
N THR A 159 -18.86 11.40 19.29
CA THR A 159 -18.33 10.47 18.28
C THR A 159 -17.34 9.49 18.93
N PRO A 160 -16.88 8.42 18.25
CA PRO A 160 -15.79 7.58 18.73
C PRO A 160 -14.53 8.38 19.10
N LEU A 161 -14.24 9.46 18.36
CA LEU A 161 -13.13 10.37 18.66
C LEU A 161 -13.36 11.11 19.97
N HIS A 162 -14.56 11.65 20.20
CA HIS A 162 -14.89 12.26 21.48
C HIS A 162 -14.78 11.25 22.63
N SER A 163 -15.18 9.99 22.42
CA SER A 163 -15.02 8.92 23.41
C SER A 163 -13.54 8.66 23.72
N ALA A 164 -12.69 8.49 22.70
CA ALA A 164 -11.24 8.30 22.89
C ALA A 164 -10.61 9.48 23.66
N ILE A 165 -11.02 10.70 23.35
CA ILE A 165 -10.55 11.91 24.03
C ILE A 165 -11.05 11.96 25.47
N ARG A 166 -12.35 11.73 25.70
CA ARG A 166 -13.00 11.79 27.02
C ARG A 166 -12.35 10.83 28.00
N TYR A 167 -12.03 9.62 27.55
CA TYR A 167 -11.43 8.58 28.37
C TYR A 167 -9.88 8.55 28.30
N LYS A 168 -9.25 9.61 27.74
CA LYS A 168 -7.79 9.82 27.74
C LYS A 168 -6.99 8.76 26.97
N HIS A 169 -7.58 8.17 25.94
CA HIS A 169 -6.95 7.14 25.11
C HIS A 169 -6.25 7.76 23.89
N ALA A 170 -5.01 8.22 24.11
CA ALA A 170 -4.21 8.87 23.05
C ALA A 170 -3.93 7.96 21.84
N GLY A 171 -3.83 6.65 22.04
CA GLY A 171 -3.63 5.68 20.95
C GLY A 171 -4.84 5.63 20.01
N CYS A 172 -6.03 5.39 20.54
CA CYS A 172 -7.28 5.43 19.78
C CYS A 172 -7.53 6.81 19.16
N THR A 173 -7.19 7.90 19.87
CA THR A 173 -7.29 9.26 19.33
C THR A 173 -6.40 9.42 18.09
N ALA A 174 -5.13 9.01 18.17
CA ALA A 174 -4.22 9.06 17.03
C ALA A 174 -4.75 8.19 15.89
N ILE A 175 -5.16 6.94 16.17
CA ILE A 175 -5.69 6.02 15.16
C ILE A 175 -6.87 6.63 14.41
N LEU A 176 -7.84 7.21 15.13
CA LEU A 176 -9.02 7.83 14.52
C LEU A 176 -8.66 9.06 13.69
N ILE A 177 -7.75 9.92 14.17
CA ILE A 177 -7.29 11.10 13.41
C ILE A 177 -6.57 10.67 12.12
N HIS A 178 -5.72 9.64 12.19
CA HIS A 178 -5.05 9.10 11.00
C HIS A 178 -6.00 8.37 10.04
N ALA A 179 -7.18 7.97 10.52
CA ALA A 179 -8.24 7.40 9.71
C ALA A 179 -9.23 8.48 9.21
N ASP A 180 -8.90 9.77 9.33
CA ASP A 180 -9.73 10.91 8.91
C ASP A 180 -11.09 11.00 9.64
N ALA A 181 -11.14 10.61 10.92
CA ALA A 181 -12.30 10.91 11.77
C ALA A 181 -12.52 12.42 11.86
N SER A 182 -13.77 12.86 11.77
CA SER A 182 -14.06 14.29 11.67
C SER A 182 -13.70 15.05 12.94
N LEU A 183 -12.93 16.13 12.77
CA LEU A 183 -12.55 17.06 13.83
C LEU A 183 -13.55 18.20 14.01
N ASN A 184 -14.58 18.30 13.16
CA ASN A 184 -15.52 19.42 13.13
C ASN A 184 -16.91 19.10 13.72
N ILE A 185 -17.15 17.85 14.12
CA ILE A 185 -18.42 17.45 14.74
C ILE A 185 -18.42 17.91 16.19
N ARG A 186 -19.49 18.55 16.63
CA ARG A 186 -19.65 18.95 18.03
C ARG A 186 -20.39 17.87 18.82
N ASN A 187 -19.95 17.58 20.03
CA ASN A 187 -20.66 16.66 20.91
C ASN A 187 -21.94 17.26 21.51
N GLY A 188 -22.63 16.52 22.38
CA GLY A 188 -23.86 16.98 23.05
C GLY A 188 -23.67 18.20 23.97
N ARG A 189 -22.43 18.61 24.26
CA ARG A 189 -22.09 19.88 24.95
C ARG A 189 -21.68 21.00 24.00
N TYR A 190 -21.90 20.81 22.70
CA TYR A 190 -21.46 21.69 21.63
C TYR A 190 -19.94 21.87 21.55
N GLU A 191 -19.14 20.91 22.03
CA GLU A 191 -17.68 20.99 22.02
C GLU A 191 -17.11 20.26 20.82
N LEU A 192 -16.14 20.86 20.12
CA LEU A 192 -15.29 20.16 19.17
C LEU A 192 -14.35 19.18 19.90
N PRO A 193 -13.84 18.13 19.23
CA PRO A 193 -12.86 17.20 19.79
C PRO A 193 -11.66 17.92 20.44
N ILE A 194 -11.16 19.00 19.83
CA ILE A 194 -10.01 19.76 20.33
C ILE A 194 -10.37 20.63 21.55
N GLU A 195 -11.59 21.17 21.57
CA GLU A 195 -12.13 21.93 22.71
C GLU A 195 -12.32 20.99 23.91
N LEU A 196 -12.82 19.78 23.66
CA LEU A 196 -12.96 18.72 24.66
C LEU A 196 -11.60 18.33 25.25
N ALA A 197 -10.59 18.08 24.40
CA ALA A 197 -9.23 17.72 24.83
C ALA A 197 -8.61 18.82 25.70
N ARG A 198 -8.82 20.09 25.33
CA ARG A 198 -8.37 21.27 26.09
C ARG A 198 -9.08 21.37 27.44
N ARG A 199 -10.41 21.29 27.47
CA ARG A 199 -11.21 21.40 28.71
C ARG A 199 -10.86 20.31 29.71
N LEU A 200 -10.63 19.08 29.25
CA LEU A 200 -10.26 17.96 30.10
C LEU A 200 -8.79 17.97 30.54
N GLY A 201 -7.97 18.93 30.07
CA GLY A 201 -6.55 19.00 30.41
C GLY A 201 -5.73 17.83 29.83
N HIS A 202 -6.19 17.23 28.72
CA HIS A 202 -5.52 16.10 28.09
C HIS A 202 -4.37 16.57 27.18
N HIS A 203 -3.33 17.15 27.79
CA HIS A 203 -2.23 17.82 27.07
C HIS A 203 -1.63 16.98 25.94
N LYS A 204 -1.34 15.69 26.17
CA LYS A 204 -0.81 14.79 25.14
C LYS A 204 -1.74 14.66 23.93
N ILE A 205 -3.03 14.53 24.16
CA ILE A 205 -4.05 14.42 23.10
C ILE A 205 -4.21 15.75 22.38
N TYR A 206 -4.28 16.85 23.14
CA TYR A 206 -4.35 18.20 22.58
C TYR A 206 -3.17 18.51 21.65
N THR A 207 -1.94 18.15 22.04
CA THR A 207 -0.75 18.29 21.19
C THR A 207 -0.82 17.42 19.94
N ILE A 208 -1.26 16.15 20.05
CA ILE A 208 -1.47 15.27 18.89
C ILE A 208 -2.43 15.93 17.90
N MET A 209 -3.54 16.47 18.39
CA MET A 209 -4.54 17.14 17.56
C MET A 209 -3.99 18.41 16.89
N LEU A 210 -3.25 19.25 17.61
CA LEU A 210 -2.62 20.45 17.04
C LEU A 210 -1.59 20.13 15.95
N HIS A 211 -0.78 19.08 16.15
CA HIS A 211 0.21 18.67 15.17
C HIS A 211 -0.45 18.19 13.87
N CYS A 212 -1.53 17.40 13.97
CA CYS A 212 -2.30 16.97 12.81
C CYS A 212 -3.05 18.12 12.11
N LEU A 213 -3.50 19.14 12.86
CA LEU A 213 -4.12 20.34 12.30
C LEU A 213 -3.11 21.28 11.62
N SER A 214 -1.87 21.39 12.13
CA SER A 214 -0.84 22.22 11.50
C SER A 214 -0.39 21.64 10.15
N LEU A 215 -0.35 20.31 10.04
CA LEU A 215 -0.01 19.61 8.79
C LEU A 215 -1.09 19.80 7.71
N SER A 216 -2.36 19.96 8.08
CA SER A 216 -3.46 20.26 7.13
C SER A 216 -3.56 21.74 6.75
N SER A 217 -2.97 22.65 7.52
CA SER A 217 -2.90 24.09 7.19
C SER A 217 -1.74 24.49 6.27
N GLN A 218 -0.74 23.63 6.06
CA GLN A 218 0.37 23.87 5.13
C GLN A 218 0.05 23.49 3.68
N SER A 219 -1.11 22.90 3.42
CA SER A 219 -1.61 22.58 2.07
C SER A 219 -2.66 23.58 1.54
N ASN A 220 -3.05 24.60 2.30
CA ASN A 220 -3.98 25.66 1.87
C ASN A 220 -3.50 27.05 2.34
N SER A 221 -2.73 27.75 1.49
CA SER A 221 -2.43 29.16 1.69
C SER A 221 -3.53 30.04 1.07
N SER A 222 -4.52 30.42 1.87
CA SER A 222 -5.10 31.77 1.91
C SER A 222 -6.36 31.81 2.78
N GLU A 223 -6.18 31.86 4.11
CA GLU A 223 -7.06 32.64 4.98
C GLU A 223 -6.42 32.77 6.37
N GLN A 224 -6.11 34.01 6.77
CA GLN A 224 -5.58 34.35 8.08
C GLN A 224 -6.67 34.12 9.14
N ILE A 225 -6.48 33.16 10.05
CA ILE A 225 -7.20 33.12 11.32
C ILE A 225 -6.29 33.69 12.40
N SER A 226 -6.65 34.86 12.91
CA SER A 226 -5.99 35.55 14.02
C SER A 226 -6.17 34.79 15.33
N ILE A 227 -5.07 34.38 15.97
CA ILE A 227 -5.06 33.82 17.33
C ILE A 227 -4.73 34.96 18.32
N PRO A 228 -5.52 35.24 19.37
CA PRO A 228 -5.20 36.29 20.33
C PRO A 228 -4.14 35.87 21.35
N ASN A 229 -3.31 36.85 21.72
CA ASN A 229 -2.21 36.82 22.67
C ASN A 229 -2.59 36.39 24.11
N SER A 230 -1.79 35.49 24.70
CA SER A 230 -1.35 35.59 26.10
C SER A 230 -0.09 34.74 26.38
N SER A 231 1.07 35.39 26.21
CA SER A 231 2.31 35.30 26.99
C SER A 231 2.73 33.98 27.67
N ILE A 232 3.45 33.14 26.92
CA ILE A 232 4.76 32.59 27.33
C ILE A 232 5.70 32.91 26.16
N THR A 233 6.78 33.63 26.40
CA THR A 233 7.73 33.91 25.31
C THR A 233 8.51 32.64 24.95
N LEU A 234 8.80 32.45 23.65
CA LEU A 234 9.54 31.28 23.15
C LEU A 234 10.86 31.05 23.93
N SER A 235 11.49 32.13 24.41
CA SER A 235 12.70 32.08 25.23
C SER A 235 12.47 31.53 26.64
N GLU A 236 11.32 31.81 27.28
CA GLU A 236 10.98 31.25 28.59
C GLU A 236 10.69 29.75 28.49
N PHE A 237 10.01 29.32 27.41
CA PHE A 237 9.80 27.91 27.11
C PHE A 237 11.13 27.18 26.83
N GLU A 238 12.03 27.77 26.05
CA GLU A 238 13.36 27.19 25.79
C GLU A 238 14.22 27.09 27.05
N GLN A 239 14.15 28.07 27.96
CA GLN A 239 14.91 28.06 29.19
C GLN A 239 14.39 26.99 30.17
N GLN A 240 13.07 26.83 30.29
CA GLN A 240 12.45 25.75 31.07
C GLN A 240 12.73 24.37 30.45
N TRP A 241 12.73 24.27 29.12
CA TRP A 241 13.08 23.05 28.39
C TRP A 241 14.53 22.62 28.60
N ARG A 242 15.49 23.57 28.60
CA ARG A 242 16.90 23.28 28.89
C ARG A 242 17.12 22.85 30.34
N GLN A 243 16.46 23.49 31.31
CA GLN A 243 16.52 23.12 32.72
C GLN A 243 15.95 21.71 32.96
N PHE A 244 14.82 21.38 32.34
CA PHE A 244 14.22 20.05 32.39
C PHE A 244 15.11 18.97 31.73
N HIS A 245 15.72 19.29 30.60
CA HIS A 245 16.61 18.36 29.89
C HIS A 245 17.90 18.08 30.67
N LEU A 246 18.45 19.10 31.35
CA LEU A 246 19.64 18.98 32.19
C LEU A 246 19.35 18.16 33.47
N LEU A 247 18.15 18.33 34.06
CA LEU A 247 17.69 17.56 35.22
C LEU A 247 17.50 16.06 34.89
N ILE A 248 17.02 15.76 33.67
CA ILE A 248 16.92 14.38 33.18
C ILE A 248 18.31 13.80 32.87
N GLN A 249 19.22 14.57 32.25
CA GLN A 249 20.59 14.10 31.99
C GLN A 249 21.38 13.81 33.27
N THR A 250 21.27 14.66 34.29
CA THR A 250 21.93 14.43 35.59
C THR A 250 21.34 13.23 36.33
N ARG A 251 20.03 13.00 36.26
CA ARG A 251 19.41 11.77 36.81
C ARG A 251 19.78 10.50 36.04
N MET A 252 19.95 10.59 34.71
CA MET A 252 20.40 9.45 33.90
C MET A 252 21.87 9.08 34.18
N LEU A 253 22.75 10.08 34.32
CA LEU A 253 24.16 9.86 34.68
C LEU A 253 24.31 9.27 36.09
N ALA A 254 23.50 9.72 37.06
CA ALA A 254 23.47 9.16 38.41
C ALA A 254 23.03 7.67 38.41
N ASN A 255 22.03 7.31 37.61
CA ASN A 255 21.57 5.93 37.47
C ASN A 255 22.58 5.05 36.72
N GLN A 256 23.31 5.61 35.76
CA GLN A 256 24.36 4.89 35.02
C GLN A 256 25.55 4.55 35.93
N HIS A 257 25.97 5.49 36.77
CA HIS A 257 27.04 5.28 37.75
C HIS A 257 26.64 4.24 38.82
N GLN A 258 25.36 4.23 39.22
CA GLN A 258 24.82 3.25 40.16
C GLN A 258 24.72 1.84 39.55
N LEU A 259 24.52 1.75 38.23
CA LEU A 259 24.52 0.49 37.47
C LEU A 259 25.94 -0.04 37.28
N GLU A 260 26.92 0.83 37.02
CA GLU A 260 28.34 0.48 36.90
C GLU A 260 28.92 -0.02 38.24
N GLU A 261 28.61 0.62 39.37
CA GLU A 261 28.96 0.11 40.70
C GLU A 261 28.37 -1.28 41.00
N GLN A 262 27.13 -1.53 40.56
CA GLN A 262 26.49 -2.84 40.74
C GLN A 262 27.11 -3.90 39.84
N ILE A 263 27.52 -3.55 38.62
CA ILE A 263 28.22 -4.46 37.69
C ILE A 263 29.61 -4.81 38.22
N ASP A 264 30.34 -3.84 38.76
CA ASP A 264 31.68 -4.08 39.32
C ASP A 264 31.62 -4.85 40.65
N SER A 265 30.60 -4.62 41.47
CA SER A 265 30.31 -5.48 42.64
C SER A 265 30.04 -6.94 42.25
N ILE A 266 29.33 -7.17 41.14
CA ILE A 266 29.05 -8.52 40.62
C ILE A 266 30.32 -9.17 40.04
N ARG A 267 31.20 -8.40 39.39
CA ARG A 267 32.51 -8.88 38.90
C ARG A 267 33.44 -9.28 40.06
N ASP A 268 33.50 -8.47 41.11
CA ASP A 268 34.35 -8.76 42.27
C ASP A 268 33.87 -10.01 43.06
N VAL A 269 32.58 -10.32 43.01
CA VAL A 269 32.01 -11.58 43.54
C VAL A 269 32.28 -12.77 42.60
N LEU A 270 32.32 -12.56 41.28
CA LEU A 270 32.64 -13.58 40.27
C LEU A 270 34.11 -14.03 40.35
N ASP A 271 35.04 -13.11 40.61
CA ASP A 271 36.47 -13.44 40.73
C ASP A 271 36.80 -14.18 42.04
N LYS A 272 35.98 -14.02 43.09
CA LYS A 272 36.28 -14.55 44.43
C LYS A 272 35.59 -15.87 44.80
N ASN A 273 34.57 -16.33 44.07
CA ASN A 273 33.84 -17.55 44.46
C ASN A 273 33.49 -18.44 43.26
N GLN A 274 34.02 -19.68 43.26
CA GLN A 274 33.64 -20.77 42.35
C GLN A 274 32.19 -21.23 42.59
N LEU A 275 31.21 -20.41 42.22
CA LEU A 275 29.79 -20.76 42.34
C LEU A 275 29.28 -21.43 41.07
N LYS A 276 28.50 -22.52 41.27
CA LYS A 276 27.95 -23.37 40.21
C LYS A 276 27.10 -22.56 39.20
N GLN A 277 27.30 -22.83 37.91
CA GLN A 277 26.66 -22.18 36.75
C GLN A 277 25.14 -21.97 36.87
N SER A 278 24.42 -22.80 37.62
CA SER A 278 22.97 -22.70 37.79
C SER A 278 22.50 -21.47 38.56
N VAL A 279 23.31 -20.97 39.51
CA VAL A 279 23.00 -19.74 40.26
C VAL A 279 23.34 -18.49 39.43
N ILE A 280 24.44 -18.57 38.65
CA ILE A 280 24.88 -17.55 37.71
C ILE A 280 23.82 -17.35 36.63
N HIS A 281 23.29 -18.44 36.06
CA HIS A 281 22.27 -18.38 35.02
C HIS A 281 20.97 -17.77 35.55
N ARG A 282 20.50 -18.15 36.75
CA ARG A 282 19.31 -17.53 37.36
C ARG A 282 19.49 -16.03 37.62
N LYS A 283 20.62 -15.60 38.17
CA LYS A 283 20.84 -14.16 38.43
C LYS A 283 20.98 -13.35 37.14
N LEU A 284 21.68 -13.87 36.13
CA LEU A 284 21.74 -13.25 34.80
C LEU A 284 20.37 -13.20 34.16
N GLN A 285 19.55 -14.24 34.26
CA GLN A 285 18.22 -14.26 33.67
C GLN A 285 17.26 -13.29 34.38
N THR A 286 17.37 -13.13 35.71
CA THR A 286 16.62 -12.10 36.45
C THR A 286 17.09 -10.69 36.11
N LEU A 287 18.40 -10.46 35.95
CA LEU A 287 18.97 -9.17 35.51
C LEU A 287 18.64 -8.85 34.06
N THR A 288 18.68 -9.83 33.15
CA THR A 288 18.26 -9.68 31.77
C THR A 288 16.76 -9.41 31.70
N ASN A 289 15.94 -10.05 32.53
CA ASN A 289 14.51 -9.76 32.61
C ASN A 289 14.24 -8.37 33.19
N LEU A 290 14.94 -7.94 34.25
CA LEU A 290 14.83 -6.56 34.77
C LEU A 290 15.33 -5.53 33.75
N CYS A 291 16.40 -5.83 33.03
CA CYS A 291 16.96 -4.98 31.98
C CYS A 291 16.04 -4.94 30.76
N MET A 292 15.37 -6.03 30.40
CA MET A 292 14.34 -6.09 29.35
C MET A 292 13.06 -5.35 29.77
N GLN A 293 12.68 -5.42 31.05
CA GLN A 293 11.51 -4.70 31.59
C GLN A 293 11.77 -3.19 31.70
N GLN A 294 12.99 -2.78 32.07
CA GLN A 294 13.42 -1.37 32.06
C GLN A 294 13.70 -0.86 30.64
N ASN A 295 14.22 -1.70 29.73
CA ASN A 295 14.48 -1.33 28.34
C ASN A 295 13.23 -1.36 27.43
N GLN A 296 12.14 -2.03 27.81
CA GLN A 296 10.87 -1.94 27.06
C GLN A 296 10.27 -0.52 27.09
N GLN A 297 10.73 0.36 27.99
CA GLN A 297 10.41 1.80 27.96
C GLN A 297 11.54 2.68 27.38
N ALA A 298 12.75 2.14 27.17
CA ALA A 298 13.90 2.88 26.63
C ALA A 298 14.16 2.64 25.12
N TYR A 299 13.62 1.57 24.54
CA TYR A 299 13.80 1.22 23.12
C TYR A 299 13.09 2.14 22.10
N GLN A 300 12.52 3.27 22.53
CA GLN A 300 11.98 4.29 21.62
C GLN A 300 12.80 5.58 21.50
N ILE A 301 13.92 5.76 22.24
CA ILE A 301 14.57 7.09 22.32
C ILE A 301 16.08 7.11 22.05
N ILE A 302 16.75 5.96 21.87
CA ILE A 302 18.13 5.94 21.36
C ILE A 302 18.09 5.64 19.87
N ASN A 303 17.93 6.70 19.06
CA ASN A 303 18.59 6.79 17.74
C ASN A 303 18.26 8.08 16.97
N VAL A 304 17.45 9.01 17.47
CA VAL A 304 17.09 10.20 16.67
C VAL A 304 18.31 11.10 16.37
N ARG A 305 19.30 11.20 17.26
CA ARG A 305 20.51 12.02 17.00
C ARG A 305 21.53 11.36 16.07
N GLN A 306 21.71 10.03 16.14
CA GLN A 306 22.56 9.29 15.20
C GLN A 306 21.86 9.11 13.85
N ILE A 307 20.54 8.91 13.83
CA ILE A 307 19.74 8.93 12.61
C ILE A 307 19.79 10.32 12.01
N LEU A 308 19.60 11.43 12.75
CA LEU A 308 19.69 12.78 12.16
C LEU A 308 21.10 13.14 11.70
N LEU A 309 22.15 12.67 12.37
CA LEU A 309 23.52 12.87 11.90
C LEU A 309 23.81 12.01 10.66
N LEU A 310 23.33 10.76 10.62
CA LEU A 310 23.36 9.92 9.43
C LEU A 310 22.47 10.45 8.31
N PHE A 311 21.35 11.10 8.64
CA PHE A 311 20.42 11.73 7.69
C PHE A 311 21.04 13.02 7.16
N TYR A 312 21.74 13.79 7.99
CA TYR A 312 22.44 14.99 7.57
C TYR A 312 23.69 14.64 6.74
N ILE A 313 24.44 13.60 7.12
CA ILE A 313 25.57 13.06 6.34
C ILE A 313 25.08 12.38 5.06
N PHE A 314 23.95 11.65 5.08
CA PHE A 314 23.31 11.13 3.87
C PHE A 314 22.81 12.26 2.98
N ASN A 315 22.23 13.32 3.53
CA ASN A 315 21.77 14.46 2.73
C ASN A 315 22.94 15.28 2.17
N THR A 316 24.05 15.44 2.90
CA THR A 316 25.22 16.14 2.36
C THR A 316 26.03 15.30 1.37
N ILE A 317 25.99 13.97 1.47
CA ILE A 317 26.58 13.05 0.47
C ILE A 317 25.62 12.83 -0.72
N ALA A 318 24.29 12.83 -0.51
CA ALA A 318 23.29 12.75 -1.57
C ALA A 318 23.22 14.02 -2.42
N TYR A 319 23.34 15.21 -1.81
CA TYR A 319 23.51 16.46 -2.56
C TYR A 319 24.86 16.56 -3.28
N ALA A 320 25.83 15.70 -2.95
CA ALA A 320 27.12 15.63 -3.63
C ALA A 320 27.18 14.56 -4.74
N SER A 321 26.06 13.94 -5.12
CA SER A 321 26.03 12.99 -6.24
C SER A 321 24.73 12.96 -7.06
N ASP A 322 24.00 14.08 -7.16
CA ASP A 322 22.91 14.22 -8.13
C ASP A 322 23.47 14.45 -9.56
N GLN A 323 24.38 13.57 -9.97
CA GLN A 323 24.67 13.39 -11.39
C GLN A 323 23.45 12.69 -11.98
N LYS A 324 22.56 13.49 -12.56
CA LYS A 324 21.48 13.03 -13.43
C LYS A 324 22.01 11.91 -14.34
N LYS A 325 21.52 10.68 -14.15
CA LYS A 325 21.95 9.52 -14.95
C LYS A 325 21.81 9.85 -16.44
N PRO A 326 22.81 9.53 -17.28
CA PRO A 326 22.70 9.82 -18.70
C PRO A 326 21.56 9.02 -19.31
N ARG A 327 20.81 9.65 -20.22
CA ARG A 327 19.82 9.02 -21.08
C ARG A 327 20.44 8.74 -22.45
N ALA A 328 19.72 8.04 -23.31
CA ALA A 328 20.25 7.62 -24.61
C ALA A 328 20.78 8.80 -25.46
N ARG A 329 20.04 9.93 -25.47
CA ARG A 329 20.48 11.16 -26.16
C ARG A 329 21.70 11.82 -25.51
N ASP A 330 21.88 11.71 -24.20
CA ASP A 330 23.05 12.25 -23.49
C ASP A 330 24.33 11.49 -23.88
N LEU A 331 24.19 10.22 -24.29
CA LEU A 331 25.27 9.43 -24.89
C LEU A 331 25.49 9.74 -26.38
N GLY A 332 24.76 10.71 -26.94
CA GLY A 332 24.81 11.12 -28.34
C GLY A 332 23.99 10.27 -29.31
N ILE A 333 23.27 9.24 -28.82
CA ILE A 333 22.55 8.29 -29.69
C ILE A 333 21.50 9.05 -30.53
N PRO A 334 21.52 8.93 -31.86
CA PRO A 334 20.64 9.71 -32.72
C PRO A 334 19.22 9.12 -32.72
N PHE A 335 18.23 9.96 -32.43
CA PHE A 335 16.81 9.67 -32.57
C PHE A 335 16.11 10.79 -33.34
N ASN A 336 15.18 10.42 -34.22
CA ASN A 336 14.37 11.36 -34.98
C ASN A 336 13.31 12.04 -34.10
N GLY A 337 12.84 13.20 -34.54
CA GLY A 337 11.77 13.97 -33.91
C GLY A 337 12.23 14.85 -32.73
N ILE A 338 11.39 15.83 -32.40
CA ILE A 338 11.66 16.83 -31.36
C ILE A 338 11.06 16.31 -30.05
N PRO A 339 11.87 16.03 -29.01
CA PRO A 339 11.32 15.62 -27.73
C PRO A 339 10.60 16.76 -27.01
N GLY A 340 9.64 16.40 -26.15
CA GLY A 340 9.09 17.34 -25.17
C GLY A 340 10.14 17.76 -24.13
N LYS A 341 9.75 18.66 -23.23
CA LYS A 341 10.65 19.29 -22.23
C LYS A 341 11.40 18.25 -21.39
N TYR A 342 10.71 17.21 -20.95
CA TYR A 342 11.27 16.15 -20.12
C TYR A 342 11.67 14.92 -20.93
N ASN A 343 11.32 14.87 -22.21
CA ASN A 343 11.40 13.68 -23.06
C ASN A 343 10.80 12.48 -22.30
N SER A 344 9.55 12.60 -21.89
CA SER A 344 8.86 11.65 -21.01
C SER A 344 7.35 11.69 -21.23
N ILE A 345 6.64 10.62 -20.86
CA ILE A 345 5.18 10.54 -20.95
C ILE A 345 4.47 11.72 -20.24
N ILE A 346 5.09 12.27 -19.19
CA ILE A 346 4.57 13.42 -18.44
C ILE A 346 4.65 14.76 -19.20
N ASP A 347 5.28 14.79 -20.38
CA ASP A 347 5.18 15.95 -21.29
C ASP A 347 3.75 16.10 -21.85
N VAL A 348 2.94 15.03 -21.83
CA VAL A 348 1.51 15.13 -22.13
C VAL A 348 0.80 15.71 -20.92
N GLN A 349 0.20 16.89 -21.10
CA GLN A 349 -0.37 17.66 -20.00
C GLN A 349 -1.39 16.85 -19.18
N GLY A 350 -1.20 16.87 -17.86
CA GLY A 350 -2.07 16.21 -16.90
C GLY A 350 -1.71 14.75 -16.61
N VAL A 351 -0.76 14.14 -17.32
CA VAL A 351 -0.27 12.80 -16.97
C VAL A 351 0.62 12.86 -15.73
N GLU A 352 0.37 11.96 -14.77
CA GLU A 352 1.20 11.79 -13.58
C GLU A 352 1.71 10.35 -13.50
N VAL A 353 2.95 10.16 -13.04
CA VAL A 353 3.56 8.83 -12.88
C VAL A 353 4.13 8.70 -11.48
N GLY A 354 3.91 7.55 -10.84
CA GLY A 354 4.44 7.21 -9.53
C GLY A 354 5.02 5.80 -9.47
N PHE A 355 5.88 5.57 -8.49
CA PHE A 355 6.64 4.31 -8.38
C PHE A 355 6.70 3.85 -6.92
N SER A 356 6.65 2.53 -6.74
CA SER A 356 7.15 1.84 -5.55
C SER A 356 8.17 0.81 -6.01
N THR A 357 9.40 0.93 -5.50
CA THR A 357 10.55 0.09 -5.90
C THR A 357 10.97 -0.79 -4.73
N ILE A 358 10.90 -2.10 -4.90
CA ILE A 358 11.15 -3.09 -3.85
C ILE A 358 12.43 -3.85 -4.17
N ILE A 359 13.51 -3.44 -3.50
CA ILE A 359 14.81 -4.14 -3.50
C ILE A 359 15.10 -4.56 -2.06
N LYS A 360 14.97 -5.86 -1.77
CA LYS A 360 15.15 -6.39 -0.40
C LYS A 360 15.94 -7.70 -0.39
N GLY A 361 16.95 -7.74 0.48
CA GLY A 361 17.87 -8.87 0.58
C GLY A 361 18.49 -9.23 -0.78
N ASP A 362 18.81 -10.50 -0.97
CA ASP A 362 19.46 -10.96 -2.19
C ASP A 362 18.46 -11.35 -3.30
N SER A 363 17.17 -11.52 -2.97
CA SER A 363 16.22 -12.17 -3.89
C SER A 363 15.02 -11.34 -4.34
N ILE A 364 14.70 -10.21 -3.70
CA ILE A 364 13.47 -9.46 -4.02
C ILE A 364 13.84 -8.25 -4.88
N ARG A 365 13.37 -8.22 -6.13
CA ARG A 365 13.67 -7.18 -7.14
C ARG A 365 12.43 -6.89 -7.97
N THR A 366 11.46 -6.18 -7.39
CA THR A 366 10.16 -5.96 -8.05
C THR A 366 9.56 -4.62 -7.65
N GLY A 367 8.32 -4.32 -8.05
CA GLY A 367 7.65 -3.10 -7.65
C GLY A 367 6.34 -2.85 -8.41
N VAL A 368 5.90 -1.60 -8.35
CA VAL A 368 4.68 -1.12 -9.03
C VAL A 368 4.96 0.25 -9.64
N THR A 369 4.55 0.43 -10.89
CA THR A 369 4.47 1.72 -11.58
C THR A 369 3.00 2.10 -11.70
N ALA A 370 2.64 3.33 -11.34
CA ALA A 370 1.29 3.86 -11.48
C ALA A 370 1.28 5.04 -12.48
N ILE A 371 0.28 5.08 -13.36
CA ILE A 371 0.11 6.14 -14.35
C ILE A 371 -1.31 6.68 -14.26
N PHE A 372 -1.46 7.97 -13.97
CA PHE A 372 -2.75 8.66 -13.99
C PHE A 372 -2.90 9.38 -15.34
N PRO A 373 -3.90 9.01 -16.17
CA PRO A 373 -4.06 9.60 -17.50
C PRO A 373 -4.30 11.12 -17.50
N ARG A 374 -4.99 11.62 -16.47
CA ARG A 374 -5.36 13.03 -16.32
C ARG A 374 -5.12 13.54 -14.89
N GLY A 375 -4.23 12.85 -14.16
CA GLY A 375 -3.89 13.13 -12.77
C GLY A 375 -4.89 12.54 -11.76
N ALA A 376 -4.43 12.38 -10.52
CA ALA A 376 -5.19 11.73 -9.45
C ALA A 376 -6.54 12.39 -9.19
N SER A 377 -6.58 13.74 -9.18
CA SER A 377 -7.81 14.51 -8.94
C SER A 377 -8.91 14.20 -9.96
N LYS A 378 -8.57 14.05 -11.23
CA LYS A 378 -9.55 13.80 -12.31
C LYS A 378 -10.09 12.37 -12.28
N VAL A 379 -9.22 11.40 -11.99
CA VAL A 379 -9.63 10.01 -11.75
C VAL A 379 -10.60 9.93 -10.58
N LEU A 380 -10.28 10.57 -9.45
CA LEU A 380 -11.15 10.63 -8.27
C LEU A 380 -12.47 11.38 -8.53
N GLN A 381 -12.55 12.22 -9.57
CA GLN A 381 -13.81 12.86 -9.97
C GLN A 381 -14.62 12.03 -10.99
N ASN A 382 -14.23 10.78 -11.25
CA ASN A 382 -14.82 9.92 -12.28
C ASN A 382 -14.85 10.61 -13.65
N GLN A 383 -13.74 11.24 -14.05
CA GLN A 383 -13.61 11.88 -15.35
C GLN A 383 -12.85 10.96 -16.30
N PRO A 384 -13.54 10.18 -17.17
CA PRO A 384 -12.88 9.27 -18.08
C PRO A 384 -12.08 10.01 -19.15
N CYS A 385 -11.23 9.25 -19.82
CA CYS A 385 -10.55 9.65 -21.04
C CYS A 385 -10.76 8.58 -22.13
N PHE A 386 -10.64 8.94 -23.40
CA PHE A 386 -10.71 7.93 -24.47
C PHE A 386 -9.46 7.08 -24.46
N ALA A 387 -9.63 5.77 -24.65
CA ALA A 387 -8.54 4.82 -24.70
C ALA A 387 -8.81 3.67 -25.66
N ASN A 388 -7.76 2.98 -26.08
CA ASN A 388 -7.83 1.65 -26.69
C ASN A 388 -6.52 0.88 -26.50
N TRP A 389 -6.52 -0.40 -26.89
CA TRP A 389 -5.39 -1.29 -26.69
C TRP A 389 -5.15 -2.20 -27.90
N PHE A 390 -3.97 -2.81 -27.96
CA PHE A 390 -3.59 -3.81 -28.95
C PHE A 390 -2.60 -4.82 -28.33
N SER A 391 -2.73 -6.09 -28.71
CA SER A 391 -1.75 -7.12 -28.38
C SER A 391 -1.04 -7.55 -29.67
N LEU A 392 0.28 -7.37 -29.69
CA LEU A 392 1.13 -7.94 -30.73
C LEU A 392 1.33 -9.44 -30.49
N ASN A 393 1.54 -9.83 -29.24
CA ASN A 393 1.52 -11.21 -28.77
C ASN A 393 0.91 -11.26 -27.36
N GLY A 394 -0.03 -12.19 -27.14
CA GLY A 394 -0.92 -12.19 -25.98
C GLY A 394 -0.45 -13.02 -24.79
N ASN A 395 0.83 -13.38 -24.73
CA ASN A 395 1.38 -14.20 -23.64
C ASN A 395 1.69 -13.36 -22.40
N GLY A 396 0.66 -12.70 -21.86
CA GLY A 396 0.73 -11.83 -20.69
C GLY A 396 -0.64 -11.29 -20.31
N GLU A 397 -0.70 -10.47 -19.27
CA GLU A 397 -1.96 -9.94 -18.72
C GLU A 397 -2.05 -8.41 -18.78
N MET A 398 -3.25 -7.92 -19.06
CA MET A 398 -3.66 -6.51 -18.89
C MET A 398 -5.16 -6.46 -18.57
N THR A 399 -5.51 -6.24 -17.30
CA THR A 399 -6.91 -6.22 -16.87
C THR A 399 -7.66 -4.98 -17.39
N GLY A 400 -8.99 -4.98 -17.32
CA GLY A 400 -9.83 -3.83 -17.70
C GLY A 400 -9.98 -3.57 -19.21
N ILE A 401 -9.19 -4.23 -20.05
CA ILE A 401 -9.18 -4.03 -21.51
C ILE A 401 -10.50 -4.37 -22.21
N HIS A 402 -11.31 -5.27 -21.67
CA HIS A 402 -12.62 -5.60 -22.25
C HIS A 402 -13.56 -4.38 -22.23
N TRP A 403 -13.59 -3.64 -21.13
CA TRP A 403 -14.39 -2.42 -21.03
C TRP A 403 -13.83 -1.30 -21.89
N ILE A 404 -12.51 -1.18 -21.99
CA ILE A 404 -11.88 -0.24 -22.93
C ILE A 404 -12.26 -0.58 -24.38
N THR A 405 -12.37 -1.87 -24.72
CA THR A 405 -12.77 -2.31 -26.08
C THR A 405 -14.21 -1.94 -26.38
N GLU A 406 -15.10 -2.23 -25.43
CA GLU A 406 -16.53 -2.05 -25.57
C GLU A 406 -16.94 -0.57 -25.56
N SER A 407 -16.41 0.17 -24.58
CA SER A 407 -16.84 1.54 -24.31
C SER A 407 -15.91 2.61 -24.87
N GLY A 408 -14.64 2.27 -25.11
CA GLY A 408 -13.60 3.24 -25.48
C GLY A 408 -13.13 4.13 -24.33
N PHE A 409 -13.54 3.87 -23.09
CA PHE A 409 -13.19 4.70 -21.93
C PHE A 409 -12.15 4.04 -21.02
N LEU A 410 -11.18 4.84 -20.60
CA LEU A 410 -10.30 4.55 -19.47
C LEU A 410 -10.71 5.44 -18.29
N THR A 411 -11.05 4.79 -17.18
CA THR A 411 -11.63 5.41 -15.98
C THR A 411 -10.78 5.26 -14.73
N THR A 412 -9.73 4.44 -14.78
CA THR A 412 -8.83 4.17 -13.65
C THR A 412 -7.41 4.62 -13.98
N PRO A 413 -6.53 4.71 -12.98
CA PRO A 413 -5.09 4.68 -13.22
C PRO A 413 -4.70 3.36 -13.90
N ILE A 414 -3.55 3.37 -14.53
CA ILE A 414 -2.91 2.16 -15.09
C ILE A 414 -1.81 1.76 -14.11
N LEU A 415 -1.82 0.50 -13.66
CA LEU A 415 -0.72 -0.07 -12.89
C LEU A 415 0.09 -1.02 -13.77
N ILE A 416 1.41 -1.02 -13.60
CA ILE A 416 2.32 -1.99 -14.22
C ILE A 416 3.18 -2.62 -13.11
N THR A 417 3.21 -3.96 -13.07
CA THR A 417 3.87 -4.73 -12.00
C THR A 417 4.46 -6.04 -12.54
N ASN A 418 4.79 -7.01 -11.67
CA ASN A 418 5.17 -8.37 -12.07
C ASN A 418 3.96 -9.29 -12.26
N THR A 419 4.16 -10.38 -13.00
CA THR A 419 3.12 -11.35 -13.39
C THR A 419 2.27 -11.85 -12.21
N ASN A 420 2.91 -12.26 -11.11
CA ASN A 420 2.20 -12.84 -9.96
C ASN A 420 1.58 -11.78 -9.04
N SER A 421 1.74 -10.49 -9.35
CA SER A 421 1.25 -9.37 -8.54
C SER A 421 0.08 -8.62 -9.17
N ILE A 422 -0.43 -9.09 -10.32
CA ILE A 422 -1.64 -8.54 -10.95
C ILE A 422 -2.80 -8.49 -9.96
N GLY A 423 -3.11 -9.60 -9.29
CA GLY A 423 -4.28 -9.71 -8.40
C GLY A 423 -4.21 -8.73 -7.22
N ILE A 424 -3.07 -8.64 -6.53
CA ILE A 424 -2.92 -7.70 -5.41
C ILE A 424 -2.96 -6.25 -5.89
N CYS A 425 -2.40 -5.92 -7.06
CA CYS A 425 -2.48 -4.57 -7.63
C CYS A 425 -3.90 -4.21 -8.02
N HIS A 426 -4.63 -5.14 -8.62
CA HIS A 426 -6.03 -4.96 -9.04
C HIS A 426 -6.92 -4.62 -7.85
N ASP A 427 -6.90 -5.46 -6.81
CA ASP A 427 -7.72 -5.24 -5.60
C ASP A 427 -7.28 -3.98 -4.85
N SER A 428 -5.99 -3.71 -4.81
CA SER A 428 -5.44 -2.54 -4.12
C SER A 428 -5.80 -1.25 -4.84
N LEU A 429 -5.84 -1.20 -6.17
CA LEU A 429 -6.29 -0.01 -6.90
C LEU A 429 -7.74 0.33 -6.55
N PHE A 430 -8.60 -0.68 -6.52
CA PHE A 430 -10.00 -0.49 -6.14
C PHE A 430 -10.14 0.02 -4.70
N LYS A 431 -9.41 -0.57 -3.75
CA LYS A 431 -9.36 -0.10 -2.35
C LYS A 431 -8.78 1.30 -2.21
N TRP A 432 -7.73 1.61 -2.96
CA TRP A 432 -7.14 2.95 -2.99
C TRP A 432 -8.20 3.96 -3.42
N TYR A 433 -8.92 3.68 -4.50
CA TYR A 433 -9.98 4.57 -4.96
C TYR A 433 -11.08 4.78 -3.90
N LEU A 434 -11.59 3.69 -3.30
CA LEU A 434 -12.62 3.77 -2.27
C LEU A 434 -12.20 4.59 -1.05
N THR A 435 -10.92 4.48 -0.65
CA THR A 435 -10.41 5.22 0.51
C THR A 435 -10.12 6.69 0.22
N ARG A 436 -9.84 7.07 -1.03
CA ARG A 436 -9.57 8.47 -1.43
C ARG A 436 -10.81 9.20 -1.96
N ASN A 437 -11.90 8.49 -2.25
CA ASN A 437 -13.13 9.06 -2.80
C ASN A 437 -14.37 8.77 -1.95
N VAL A 438 -14.33 9.22 -0.69
CA VAL A 438 -15.32 8.95 0.36
C VAL A 438 -16.70 9.59 0.08
N SER A 439 -16.79 10.49 -0.91
CA SER A 439 -18.00 11.30 -1.18
C SER A 439 -18.93 10.72 -2.25
N THR A 440 -18.58 9.61 -2.90
CA THR A 440 -19.36 9.13 -4.05
C THR A 440 -20.58 8.31 -3.62
N PRO A 441 -21.82 8.71 -3.97
CA PRO A 441 -22.99 7.86 -3.81
C PRO A 441 -22.75 6.51 -4.52
N MET A 442 -23.40 5.45 -4.03
CA MET A 442 -23.33 4.05 -4.50
C MET A 442 -23.42 3.88 -6.04
N VAL A 443 -23.90 4.89 -6.75
CA VAL A 443 -24.07 4.97 -8.22
C VAL A 443 -22.74 5.15 -8.98
N ASN A 444 -21.64 5.57 -8.34
CA ASN A 444 -20.40 5.92 -9.06
C ASN A 444 -19.25 4.91 -8.93
N ILE A 445 -19.47 3.78 -8.24
CA ILE A 445 -18.49 2.68 -8.08
C ILE A 445 -18.27 1.93 -9.41
N PHE A 446 -19.27 1.88 -10.29
CA PHE A 446 -19.20 1.23 -11.61
C PHE A 446 -18.10 1.79 -12.51
N ASN A 447 -17.70 3.05 -12.32
CA ASN A 447 -16.65 3.66 -13.14
C ASN A 447 -15.26 3.14 -12.79
N VAL A 448 -15.03 2.62 -11.58
CA VAL A 448 -13.72 2.13 -11.14
C VAL A 448 -13.67 0.64 -10.88
N SER A 449 -14.77 -0.07 -11.14
CA SER A 449 -14.88 -1.51 -10.88
C SER A 449 -14.02 -2.38 -11.81
N LEU A 450 -13.38 -1.79 -12.82
CA LEU A 450 -12.53 -2.49 -13.79
C LEU A 450 -11.12 -1.87 -13.86
N PRO A 451 -10.29 -2.00 -12.80
CA PRO A 451 -8.90 -1.58 -12.80
C PRO A 451 -8.11 -2.07 -14.02
N VAL A 452 -7.21 -1.22 -14.50
CA VAL A 452 -6.22 -1.59 -15.53
C VAL A 452 -4.88 -1.88 -14.87
N VAL A 453 -4.50 -3.16 -14.87
CA VAL A 453 -3.24 -3.64 -14.32
C VAL A 453 -2.58 -4.54 -15.35
N ALA A 454 -1.34 -4.21 -15.71
CA ALA A 454 -0.54 -4.94 -16.68
C ALA A 454 0.75 -5.48 -16.03
N GLU A 455 1.41 -6.41 -16.70
CA GLU A 455 2.61 -7.05 -16.15
C GLU A 455 3.69 -7.37 -17.18
N THR A 456 4.90 -7.57 -16.66
CA THR A 456 5.93 -8.38 -17.30
C THR A 456 6.57 -9.31 -16.25
N TYR A 457 7.25 -10.37 -16.69
CA TYR A 457 7.81 -11.39 -15.78
C TYR A 457 9.23 -11.07 -15.26
N ASP A 458 9.42 -10.94 -13.95
CA ASP A 458 10.72 -10.67 -13.30
C ASP A 458 11.38 -11.87 -12.60
N GLY A 459 10.88 -13.09 -12.79
CA GLY A 459 11.27 -14.27 -11.98
C GLY A 459 12.73 -14.73 -12.08
N LEU A 460 13.54 -14.16 -12.99
CA LEU A 460 14.98 -14.38 -13.01
C LEU A 460 15.72 -13.59 -11.93
N LEU A 461 15.34 -12.33 -11.72
CA LEU A 461 15.97 -11.46 -10.71
C LEU A 461 15.16 -11.37 -9.42
N ASN A 462 13.89 -11.74 -9.46
CA ASN A 462 12.96 -11.65 -8.34
C ASN A 462 12.48 -13.04 -7.91
N ASP A 463 12.29 -13.23 -6.60
CA ASP A 463 11.48 -14.31 -6.05
C ASP A 463 9.98 -14.03 -6.34
N ILE A 464 9.58 -14.26 -7.58
CA ILE A 464 8.24 -13.93 -8.07
C ILE A 464 7.13 -14.75 -7.39
N ASN A 465 7.47 -15.92 -6.85
CA ASN A 465 6.53 -16.79 -6.14
C ASN A 465 6.39 -16.43 -4.65
N GLY A 466 7.18 -15.48 -4.13
CA GLY A 466 7.05 -15.01 -2.76
C GLY A 466 6.00 -13.90 -2.56
N PHE A 467 5.35 -13.43 -3.65
CA PHE A 467 4.27 -12.43 -3.62
C PHE A 467 4.63 -11.17 -2.82
N HIS A 468 5.78 -10.56 -3.13
CA HIS A 468 6.38 -9.49 -2.32
C HIS A 468 5.75 -8.11 -2.53
N VAL A 469 5.01 -7.89 -3.62
CA VAL A 469 4.17 -6.71 -3.78
C VAL A 469 2.98 -6.83 -2.83
N LYS A 470 2.68 -5.75 -2.12
CA LYS A 470 1.65 -5.65 -1.09
C LYS A 470 0.84 -4.39 -1.32
N GLN A 471 -0.30 -4.27 -0.65
CA GLN A 471 -1.21 -3.14 -0.84
C GLN A 471 -0.51 -1.79 -0.57
N GLU A 472 0.33 -1.72 0.46
CA GLU A 472 1.09 -0.52 0.80
C GLU A 472 2.03 -0.06 -0.33
N HIS A 473 2.62 -0.99 -1.09
CA HIS A 473 3.47 -0.67 -2.25
C HIS A 473 2.64 -0.13 -3.42
N VAL A 474 1.42 -0.66 -3.60
CA VAL A 474 0.49 -0.15 -4.63
C VAL A 474 0.02 1.27 -4.26
N PHE A 475 -0.32 1.48 -2.99
CA PHE A 475 -0.72 2.80 -2.48
C PHE A 475 0.43 3.80 -2.57
N GLU A 476 1.65 3.40 -2.23
CA GLU A 476 2.85 4.22 -2.39
C GLU A 476 3.03 4.66 -3.84
N ALA A 477 2.92 3.75 -4.82
CA ALA A 477 3.04 4.09 -6.22
C ALA A 477 1.95 5.07 -6.68
N LEU A 478 0.71 4.91 -6.21
CA LEU A 478 -0.42 5.77 -6.53
C LEU A 478 -0.30 7.16 -5.85
N ASP A 479 0.03 7.21 -4.56
CA ASP A 479 0.09 8.44 -3.77
C ASP A 479 1.33 9.29 -4.11
N ASN A 480 2.42 8.67 -4.57
CA ASN A 480 3.63 9.37 -5.00
C ASN A 480 3.61 9.78 -6.48
N ALA A 481 2.52 9.57 -7.20
CA ALA A 481 2.43 9.95 -8.60
C ALA A 481 2.53 11.47 -8.77
N LYS A 482 3.41 11.91 -9.68
CA LYS A 482 3.67 13.34 -9.93
C LYS A 482 3.75 13.62 -11.43
N GLY A 483 3.31 14.83 -11.78
CA GLY A 483 3.29 15.34 -13.15
C GLY A 483 4.44 16.30 -13.47
N SER A 484 4.13 17.25 -14.36
CA SER A 484 4.95 18.18 -15.18
C SER A 484 6.06 19.02 -14.52
N ASP A 485 6.55 18.68 -13.33
CA ASP A 485 7.52 19.49 -12.57
C ASP A 485 8.86 18.80 -12.33
N SER A 486 9.02 17.53 -12.73
CA SER A 486 10.26 16.78 -12.55
C SER A 486 10.44 15.65 -13.55
N ILE A 487 11.67 15.35 -13.92
CA ILE A 487 12.02 14.14 -14.67
C ILE A 487 11.70 12.91 -13.81
N ILE A 488 11.01 11.93 -14.40
CA ILE A 488 10.70 10.68 -13.71
C ILE A 488 11.87 9.69 -13.83
N PRO A 489 12.12 8.86 -12.79
CA PRO A 489 13.19 7.88 -12.84
C PRO A 489 12.96 6.79 -13.91
N GLU A 490 14.05 6.28 -14.46
CA GLU A 490 14.09 5.20 -15.47
C GLU A 490 15.05 4.08 -15.00
N GLY A 491 15.04 2.95 -15.72
CA GLY A 491 15.82 1.76 -15.41
C GLY A 491 15.16 0.90 -14.33
N ASN A 492 15.88 0.68 -13.22
CA ASN A 492 15.56 -0.33 -12.20
C ASN A 492 14.47 0.12 -11.19
N VAL A 493 13.39 0.74 -11.66
CA VAL A 493 12.36 1.35 -10.80
C VAL A 493 10.95 0.87 -11.10
N GLY A 494 10.09 0.90 -10.07
CA GLY A 494 8.68 0.52 -10.17
C GLY A 494 8.50 -0.94 -10.56
N GLY A 495 7.52 -1.22 -11.42
CA GLY A 495 7.37 -2.56 -11.99
C GLY A 495 8.58 -3.00 -12.82
N GLY A 496 9.38 -2.06 -13.35
CA GLY A 496 10.59 -2.33 -14.13
C GLY A 496 11.81 -2.84 -13.34
N THR A 497 11.73 -2.89 -12.00
CA THR A 497 12.90 -3.16 -11.15
C THR A 497 13.64 -4.45 -11.50
N GLY A 498 12.95 -5.57 -11.68
CA GLY A 498 13.55 -6.88 -11.97
C GLY A 498 13.65 -7.25 -13.45
N MET A 499 13.41 -6.31 -14.36
CA MET A 499 13.21 -6.62 -15.78
C MET A 499 14.51 -6.61 -16.62
N ILE A 500 14.51 -7.40 -17.69
CA ILE A 500 15.65 -7.70 -18.56
C ILE A 500 15.20 -7.55 -20.03
N SER A 501 15.90 -6.75 -20.83
CA SER A 501 15.64 -6.68 -22.28
C SER A 501 16.91 -6.92 -23.09
N PHE A 502 16.79 -7.71 -24.16
CA PHE A 502 17.89 -8.10 -25.02
C PHE A 502 19.08 -8.68 -24.24
N GLY A 503 18.81 -9.43 -23.18
CA GLY A 503 19.82 -10.02 -22.30
C GLY A 503 20.64 -9.01 -21.47
N PHE A 504 20.24 -7.74 -21.43
CA PHE A 504 20.79 -6.71 -20.54
C PHE A 504 19.75 -6.29 -19.52
N LYS A 505 20.20 -5.67 -18.43
CA LYS A 505 19.28 -5.03 -17.49
C LYS A 505 18.53 -3.91 -18.23
N ALA A 506 17.22 -3.87 -18.01
CA ALA A 506 16.33 -2.83 -18.52
C ALA A 506 15.36 -2.42 -17.40
N GLY A 507 14.08 -2.25 -17.71
CA GLY A 507 13.05 -1.84 -16.76
C GLY A 507 12.16 -0.76 -17.33
N THR A 508 11.95 0.27 -16.53
CA THR A 508 11.09 1.40 -16.90
C THR A 508 11.85 2.34 -17.83
N GLY A 509 11.24 2.72 -18.94
CA GLY A 509 11.77 3.77 -19.81
C GLY A 509 10.67 4.67 -20.32
N THR A 510 11.02 5.90 -20.70
CA THR A 510 10.05 6.86 -21.20
C THR A 510 10.65 7.77 -22.27
N SER A 511 9.80 8.38 -23.08
CA SER A 511 10.17 9.37 -24.09
C SER A 511 8.94 10.16 -24.49
N SER A 512 9.14 11.25 -25.25
CA SER A 512 8.04 11.98 -25.87
C SER A 512 8.44 12.62 -27.19
N ARG A 513 7.45 13.06 -27.96
CA ARG A 513 7.61 13.87 -29.16
C ARG A 513 6.58 14.98 -29.18
N PHE A 514 7.06 16.20 -29.44
CA PHE A 514 6.23 17.34 -29.76
C PHE A 514 6.12 17.46 -31.28
N ILE A 515 4.88 17.60 -31.77
CA ILE A 515 4.54 17.66 -33.19
C ILE A 515 4.20 19.10 -33.53
N GLU A 516 5.19 19.88 -33.95
CA GLU A 516 5.08 21.35 -34.10
C GLU A 516 3.92 21.78 -35.01
N ASN A 517 3.70 21.09 -36.13
CA ASN A 517 2.68 21.46 -37.11
C ASN A 517 1.23 21.22 -36.61
N LEU A 518 1.04 20.33 -35.65
CA LEU A 518 -0.27 20.04 -35.06
C LEU A 518 -0.41 20.59 -33.64
N ASN A 519 0.70 21.02 -33.03
CA ASN A 519 0.78 21.47 -31.64
C ASN A 519 0.24 20.42 -30.65
N TYR A 520 0.59 19.15 -30.87
CA TYR A 520 0.26 18.03 -29.99
C TYR A 520 1.53 17.30 -29.53
N THR A 521 1.41 16.62 -28.41
CA THR A 521 2.44 15.79 -27.80
C THR A 521 2.02 14.32 -27.83
N VAL A 522 2.96 13.45 -28.15
CA VAL A 522 2.86 12.00 -27.89
C VAL A 522 3.89 11.64 -26.85
N GLY A 523 3.45 11.07 -25.73
CA GLY A 523 4.30 10.57 -24.65
C GLY A 523 4.23 9.05 -24.57
N VAL A 524 5.32 8.38 -24.23
CA VAL A 524 5.36 6.92 -24.05
C VAL A 524 6.08 6.54 -22.77
N LEU A 525 5.54 5.57 -22.05
CA LEU A 525 6.21 4.84 -20.99
C LEU A 525 6.19 3.35 -21.30
N VAL A 526 7.34 2.69 -21.13
CA VAL A 526 7.49 1.25 -21.31
C VAL A 526 7.94 0.57 -20.02
N GLN A 527 7.44 -0.63 -19.79
CA GLN A 527 8.12 -1.62 -18.93
C GLN A 527 8.72 -2.67 -19.85
N SER A 528 10.03 -2.55 -20.09
CA SER A 528 10.75 -3.33 -21.10
C SER A 528 11.36 -4.59 -20.48
N ASN A 529 10.91 -5.76 -20.92
CA ASN A 529 11.39 -7.07 -20.46
C ASN A 529 11.54 -8.09 -21.62
N PHE A 530 11.94 -7.68 -22.82
CA PHE A 530 11.80 -8.54 -24.02
C PHE A 530 13.07 -8.66 -24.87
N GLY A 531 13.04 -9.61 -25.82
CA GLY A 531 14.04 -9.74 -26.87
C GLY A 531 15.32 -10.46 -26.43
N ARG A 532 16.05 -10.97 -27.42
CA ARG A 532 17.30 -11.72 -27.25
C ARG A 532 18.49 -10.86 -27.61
N LYS A 533 19.63 -11.07 -26.94
CA LYS A 533 20.82 -10.21 -27.08
C LYS A 533 21.24 -9.98 -28.54
N TYR A 534 21.29 -11.02 -29.37
CA TYR A 534 21.71 -10.89 -30.77
C TYR A 534 20.77 -10.03 -31.62
N GLN A 535 19.50 -9.88 -31.23
CA GLN A 535 18.50 -9.12 -31.98
C GLN A 535 18.67 -7.61 -31.82
N LEU A 536 19.35 -7.14 -30.76
CA LEU A 536 19.41 -5.74 -30.41
C LEU A 536 19.97 -4.88 -31.54
N ILE A 537 19.13 -3.99 -32.05
CA ILE A 537 19.48 -2.95 -33.01
C ILE A 537 19.32 -1.60 -32.32
N ILE A 538 20.31 -0.70 -32.44
CA ILE A 538 20.19 0.70 -31.99
C ILE A 538 20.68 1.60 -33.11
N ALA A 539 19.88 2.61 -33.49
CA ALA A 539 20.18 3.51 -34.62
C ALA A 539 20.50 2.77 -35.94
N GLY A 540 19.87 1.60 -36.16
CA GLY A 540 20.10 0.73 -37.32
C GLY A 540 21.39 -0.09 -37.26
N VAL A 541 22.14 -0.07 -36.15
CA VAL A 541 23.38 -0.83 -35.96
C VAL A 541 23.07 -2.13 -35.21
N PRO A 542 23.60 -3.30 -35.63
CA PRO A 542 23.41 -4.59 -34.96
C PRO A 542 24.26 -4.68 -33.67
N VAL A 543 23.94 -3.84 -32.69
CA VAL A 543 24.67 -3.71 -31.43
C VAL A 543 24.78 -5.04 -30.70
N GLY A 544 23.71 -5.82 -30.68
CA GLY A 544 23.66 -7.14 -30.06
C GLY A 544 24.73 -8.10 -30.55
N GLU A 545 24.84 -8.24 -31.88
CA GLU A 545 25.87 -9.08 -32.51
C GLU A 545 27.28 -8.58 -32.25
N GLU A 546 27.49 -7.27 -32.28
CA GLU A 546 28.80 -6.66 -32.02
C GLU A 546 29.27 -6.89 -30.59
N ILE A 547 28.36 -6.81 -29.61
CA ILE A 547 28.68 -7.11 -28.20
C ILE A 547 29.00 -8.61 -28.03
N LEU A 548 28.24 -9.51 -28.66
CA LEU A 548 28.51 -10.96 -28.58
C LEU A 548 29.90 -11.34 -29.11
N LYS A 549 30.39 -10.67 -30.15
CA LYS A 549 31.75 -10.84 -30.67
C LYS A 549 32.83 -10.43 -29.64
N ILE A 550 32.52 -9.46 -28.78
CA ILE A 550 33.42 -8.96 -27.72
C ILE A 550 33.39 -9.87 -26.49
N GLU A 551 32.20 -10.30 -26.05
CA GLU A 551 31.98 -10.97 -24.76
C GLU A 551 32.27 -12.49 -24.75
N LYS A 552 32.62 -13.11 -25.89
CA LYS A 552 32.94 -14.56 -26.00
C LYS A 552 31.93 -15.49 -25.28
N ASN A 553 30.62 -15.25 -25.44
CA ASN A 553 29.51 -16.13 -25.01
C ASN A 553 29.43 -16.51 -23.51
N ASN A 554 29.82 -15.63 -22.58
CA ASN A 554 29.81 -15.96 -21.15
C ASN A 554 28.64 -15.33 -20.36
N THR A 555 27.40 -15.44 -20.84
CA THR A 555 26.22 -14.91 -20.14
C THR A 555 25.47 -15.99 -19.37
N MET A 556 25.11 -15.73 -18.11
CA MET A 556 24.19 -16.58 -17.33
C MET A 556 22.72 -16.44 -17.78
N VAL A 557 22.39 -15.42 -18.58
CA VAL A 557 21.04 -15.20 -19.12
C VAL A 557 20.69 -16.27 -20.16
N PRO A 558 19.61 -17.06 -19.96
CA PRO A 558 19.16 -18.00 -20.97
C PRO A 558 18.88 -17.29 -22.28
N ASP A 559 19.44 -17.79 -23.38
CA ASP A 559 19.18 -17.27 -24.72
C ASP A 559 17.85 -17.81 -25.27
N LYS A 560 16.77 -17.49 -24.56
CA LYS A 560 15.38 -17.80 -24.93
C LYS A 560 14.56 -16.51 -24.92
N ASP A 561 13.59 -16.41 -25.82
CA ASP A 561 12.74 -15.23 -25.96
C ASP A 561 11.59 -15.21 -24.94
N THR A 562 11.91 -15.34 -23.65
CA THR A 562 10.93 -15.47 -22.55
C THR A 562 10.56 -14.11 -21.95
N GLY A 563 10.32 -13.13 -22.82
CA GLY A 563 10.17 -11.73 -22.44
C GLY A 563 8.74 -11.26 -22.17
N SER A 564 8.54 -9.95 -22.08
CA SER A 564 7.27 -9.22 -22.27
C SER A 564 7.58 -7.73 -22.44
N ILE A 565 6.68 -6.96 -23.05
CA ILE A 565 6.74 -5.50 -22.97
C ILE A 565 5.34 -4.91 -22.86
N ILE A 566 5.18 -4.03 -21.86
CA ILE A 566 4.01 -3.17 -21.74
C ILE A 566 4.36 -1.78 -22.26
N VAL A 567 3.56 -1.25 -23.18
CA VAL A 567 3.71 0.09 -23.75
C VAL A 567 2.47 0.91 -23.46
N ILE A 568 2.63 2.04 -22.77
CA ILE A 568 1.57 3.01 -22.51
C ILE A 568 1.85 4.27 -23.32
N ILE A 569 0.89 4.66 -24.16
CA ILE A 569 0.96 5.81 -25.07
C ILE A 569 -0.05 6.87 -24.59
N ALA A 570 0.41 8.07 -24.33
CA ALA A 570 -0.42 9.22 -24.01
C ALA A 570 -0.36 10.25 -25.14
N THR A 571 -1.46 10.96 -25.38
CA THR A 571 -1.45 12.15 -26.25
C THR A 571 -2.49 13.16 -25.81
N ASP A 572 -2.22 14.44 -26.04
CA ASP A 572 -3.18 15.54 -25.89
C ASP A 572 -3.99 15.80 -27.16
N ALA A 573 -3.73 15.05 -28.25
CA ALA A 573 -4.51 15.13 -29.47
C ALA A 573 -5.94 14.59 -29.28
N PRO A 574 -6.96 15.23 -29.89
CA PRO A 574 -8.35 14.80 -29.80
C PRO A 574 -8.59 13.56 -30.67
N LEU A 575 -8.33 12.38 -30.11
CA LEU A 575 -8.48 11.10 -30.81
C LEU A 575 -9.67 10.30 -30.25
N LEU A 576 -10.47 9.74 -31.16
CA LEU A 576 -11.51 8.79 -30.81
C LEU A 576 -10.92 7.41 -30.48
N PRO A 577 -11.64 6.54 -29.75
CA PRO A 577 -11.14 5.21 -29.37
C PRO A 577 -10.61 4.37 -30.53
N HIS A 578 -11.28 4.38 -31.69
CA HIS A 578 -10.80 3.64 -32.87
C HIS A 578 -9.51 4.22 -33.48
N GLN A 579 -9.25 5.52 -33.31
CA GLN A 579 -7.99 6.15 -33.74
C GLN A 579 -6.86 5.83 -32.76
N LEU A 580 -7.16 5.80 -31.45
CA LEU A 580 -6.21 5.34 -30.42
C LEU A 580 -5.80 3.89 -30.64
N LYS A 581 -6.71 3.02 -31.10
CA LYS A 581 -6.35 1.64 -31.51
C LYS A 581 -5.35 1.61 -32.67
N ARG A 582 -5.46 2.54 -33.62
CA ARG A 582 -4.47 2.64 -34.71
C ARG A 582 -3.11 3.12 -34.21
N LEU A 583 -3.11 3.95 -33.17
CA LEU A 583 -1.91 4.44 -32.50
C LEU A 583 -1.18 3.30 -31.78
N THR A 584 -1.88 2.43 -31.05
CA THR A 584 -1.27 1.27 -30.37
C THR A 584 -0.60 0.29 -31.34
N HIS A 585 -1.13 0.10 -32.55
CA HIS A 585 -0.48 -0.73 -33.58
C HIS A 585 0.91 -0.20 -33.98
N ARG A 586 1.19 1.09 -33.78
CA ARG A 586 2.50 1.69 -34.13
C ARG A 586 3.59 1.34 -33.14
N ALA A 587 3.24 0.93 -31.91
CA ALA A 587 4.23 0.45 -30.96
C ALA A 587 5.01 -0.77 -31.49
N SER A 588 4.36 -1.67 -32.22
CA SER A 588 5.01 -2.81 -32.87
C SER A 588 6.14 -2.41 -33.82
N LEU A 589 5.99 -1.28 -34.54
CA LEU A 589 7.02 -0.79 -35.44
C LEU A 589 8.21 -0.21 -34.66
N GLY A 590 7.97 0.49 -33.55
CA GLY A 590 9.03 0.98 -32.67
C GLY A 590 9.83 -0.15 -32.02
N ILE A 591 9.13 -1.19 -31.55
CA ILE A 591 9.73 -2.44 -31.05
C ILE A 591 10.55 -3.13 -32.15
N GLY A 592 9.97 -3.25 -33.36
CA GLY A 592 10.62 -3.87 -34.51
C GLY A 592 11.90 -3.16 -34.96
N LYS A 593 11.99 -1.82 -34.83
CA LYS A 593 13.21 -1.05 -35.11
C LYS A 593 14.41 -1.45 -34.25
N LEU A 594 14.15 -1.99 -33.05
CA LEU A 594 15.18 -2.48 -32.13
C LEU A 594 15.45 -3.98 -32.26
N GLY A 595 14.77 -4.66 -33.21
CA GLY A 595 14.91 -6.09 -33.46
C GLY A 595 13.92 -6.98 -32.71
N GLY A 596 12.94 -6.40 -32.01
CA GLY A 596 11.86 -7.16 -31.39
C GLY A 596 10.97 -7.83 -32.45
N ILE A 597 10.62 -9.10 -32.22
CA ILE A 597 9.86 -9.91 -33.19
C ILE A 597 8.48 -10.35 -32.70
N GLY A 598 8.07 -9.98 -31.48
CA GLY A 598 6.86 -10.51 -30.86
C GLY A 598 6.97 -12.01 -30.59
N GLY A 599 8.00 -12.42 -29.85
CA GLY A 599 8.27 -13.83 -29.55
C GLY A 599 7.10 -14.53 -28.86
N ASP A 600 6.98 -15.85 -29.05
CA ASP A 600 5.86 -16.65 -28.54
C ASP A 600 5.66 -16.53 -27.01
N SER A 601 6.76 -16.54 -26.26
CA SER A 601 6.75 -16.34 -24.81
C SER A 601 6.75 -14.86 -24.36
N SER A 602 6.62 -13.91 -25.29
CA SER A 602 6.64 -12.47 -24.99
C SER A 602 5.25 -11.84 -24.91
N GLY A 603 4.82 -11.42 -23.71
CA GLY A 603 3.58 -10.66 -23.54
C GLY A 603 3.74 -9.23 -24.02
N ASP A 604 3.36 -8.94 -25.27
CA ASP A 604 3.55 -7.65 -25.92
C ASP A 604 2.19 -6.94 -26.07
N ILE A 605 1.84 -6.15 -25.04
CA ILE A 605 0.50 -5.54 -24.89
C ILE A 605 0.62 -4.03 -24.72
N PHE A 606 -0.13 -3.28 -25.53
CA PHE A 606 -0.02 -1.83 -25.62
C PHE A 606 -1.37 -1.15 -25.38
N LEU A 607 -1.36 -0.01 -24.72
CA LEU A 607 -2.54 0.81 -24.47
C LEU A 607 -2.25 2.26 -24.83
N ALA A 608 -3.18 2.92 -25.52
CA ALA A 608 -3.12 4.35 -25.82
C ALA A 608 -4.33 5.08 -25.25
N PHE A 609 -4.11 6.30 -24.73
CA PHE A 609 -5.18 7.18 -24.28
C PHE A 609 -4.97 8.63 -24.73
N SER A 610 -6.06 9.37 -24.85
CA SER A 610 -6.07 10.82 -25.12
C SER A 610 -6.47 11.60 -23.87
N THR A 611 -5.74 12.66 -23.49
CA THR A 611 -6.02 13.46 -22.28
C THR A 611 -7.10 14.53 -22.47
N VAL A 612 -7.68 14.63 -23.66
CA VAL A 612 -8.74 15.59 -24.00
C VAL A 612 -9.92 15.45 -23.04
N ASP A 613 -10.45 16.59 -22.60
CA ASP A 613 -11.51 16.61 -21.60
C ASP A 613 -12.88 16.24 -22.19
N ILE A 614 -13.30 15.01 -21.90
CA ILE A 614 -14.61 14.50 -22.29
C ILE A 614 -15.60 14.42 -21.11
N SER A 615 -15.30 15.05 -19.96
CA SER A 615 -15.99 14.81 -18.70
C SER A 615 -17.31 15.52 -18.42
N ASP A 616 -17.81 16.40 -19.31
CA ASP A 616 -19.14 17.02 -19.15
C ASP A 616 -20.27 15.97 -19.03
N LYS A 617 -20.93 15.92 -17.87
CA LYS A 617 -21.99 14.96 -17.50
C LYS A 617 -23.41 15.54 -17.58
N THR A 618 -23.56 16.77 -18.06
CA THR A 618 -24.85 17.50 -17.97
C THR A 618 -25.84 17.16 -19.10
N SER A 619 -25.36 16.56 -20.18
CA SER A 619 -26.14 16.27 -21.40
C SER A 619 -26.21 14.77 -21.72
N THR A 620 -27.32 14.34 -22.32
CA THR A 620 -27.51 12.97 -22.84
C THR A 620 -26.68 12.69 -24.09
N THR A 621 -26.22 13.74 -24.78
CA THR A 621 -25.37 13.66 -25.97
C THR A 621 -24.21 14.63 -25.85
N LYS A 622 -23.06 14.28 -26.43
CA LYS A 622 -21.87 15.13 -26.41
C LYS A 622 -21.30 15.28 -27.81
N THR A 623 -21.03 16.52 -28.20
CA THR A 623 -20.26 16.81 -29.39
C THR A 623 -18.79 16.71 -29.04
N VAL A 624 -18.03 15.97 -29.84
CA VAL A 624 -16.58 15.84 -29.70
C VAL A 624 -15.92 16.27 -31.01
N GLU A 625 -14.86 17.06 -30.88
CA GLU A 625 -13.95 17.31 -31.99
C GLU A 625 -12.94 16.16 -32.05
N PHE A 626 -12.51 15.79 -33.25
CA PHE A 626 -11.50 14.77 -33.44
C PHE A 626 -10.57 15.12 -34.59
N LEU A 627 -9.32 14.65 -34.51
CA LEU A 627 -8.33 14.85 -35.55
C LEU A 627 -8.72 14.08 -36.81
N LEU A 628 -8.70 14.74 -37.97
CA LEU A 628 -8.98 14.10 -39.25
C LEU A 628 -7.93 13.03 -39.57
N ASN A 629 -8.35 11.98 -40.27
CA ASN A 629 -7.46 10.87 -40.60
C ASN A 629 -6.28 11.26 -41.50
N ASP A 630 -6.44 12.28 -42.33
CA ASP A 630 -5.36 12.77 -43.20
C ASP A 630 -4.22 13.43 -42.40
N GLU A 631 -4.52 13.91 -41.20
CA GLU A 631 -3.58 14.59 -40.30
C GLU A 631 -2.96 13.66 -39.24
N ILE A 632 -3.30 12.36 -39.21
CA ILE A 632 -2.88 11.48 -38.10
C ILE A 632 -1.46 10.90 -38.25
N ASN A 633 -0.87 10.95 -39.45
CA ASN A 633 0.43 10.34 -39.72
C ASN A 633 1.58 10.87 -38.84
N PRO A 634 1.68 12.19 -38.56
CA PRO A 634 2.66 12.70 -37.60
C PRO A 634 2.56 12.06 -36.21
N LEU A 635 1.35 11.74 -35.72
CA LEU A 635 1.17 11.04 -34.44
C LEU A 635 1.63 9.58 -34.52
N PHE A 636 1.41 8.92 -35.67
CA PHE A 636 1.93 7.58 -35.89
C PHE A 636 3.45 7.55 -35.87
N GLU A 637 4.09 8.48 -36.59
CA GLU A 637 5.55 8.57 -36.62
C GLU A 637 6.11 8.90 -35.24
N ALA A 638 5.54 9.89 -34.56
CA ALA A 638 5.90 10.23 -33.19
C ALA A 638 5.80 9.03 -32.24
N THR A 639 4.74 8.23 -32.35
CA THR A 639 4.57 7.00 -31.53
C THR A 639 5.71 6.01 -31.76
N ILE A 640 6.09 5.76 -33.01
CA ILE A 640 7.20 4.84 -33.36
C ILE A 640 8.51 5.33 -32.75
N GLN A 641 8.81 6.62 -32.94
CA GLN A 641 10.01 7.26 -32.43
C GLN A 641 10.06 7.25 -30.89
N CYS A 642 8.93 7.51 -30.24
CA CYS A 642 8.83 7.45 -28.78
C CYS A 642 9.09 6.03 -28.27
N VAL A 643 8.43 5.01 -28.82
CA VAL A 643 8.60 3.63 -28.36
C VAL A 643 10.05 3.16 -28.53
N GLU A 644 10.66 3.42 -29.68
CA GLU A 644 12.08 3.13 -29.92
C GLU A 644 12.98 3.79 -28.86
N GLU A 645 12.82 5.10 -28.63
CA GLU A 645 13.67 5.81 -27.68
C GLU A 645 13.41 5.41 -26.22
N ALA A 646 12.16 5.16 -25.83
CA ALA A 646 11.80 4.78 -24.46
C ALA A 646 12.44 3.44 -24.06
N ILE A 647 12.47 2.46 -24.97
CA ILE A 647 13.12 1.16 -24.72
C ILE A 647 14.64 1.34 -24.56
N VAL A 648 15.28 2.15 -25.42
CA VAL A 648 16.73 2.41 -25.28
C VAL A 648 17.03 3.19 -24.00
N ASN A 649 16.19 4.17 -23.63
CA ASN A 649 16.32 4.88 -22.35
C ASN A 649 16.19 3.92 -21.15
N ALA A 650 15.28 2.94 -21.20
CA ALA A 650 15.14 1.93 -20.15
C ALA A 650 16.45 1.15 -19.94
N MET A 651 17.12 0.76 -21.04
CA MET A 651 18.38 0.01 -21.01
C MET A 651 19.56 0.88 -20.57
N VAL A 652 19.62 2.13 -21.06
CA VAL A 652 20.71 3.07 -20.73
C VAL A 652 20.65 3.50 -19.27
N ALA A 653 19.45 3.73 -18.73
CA ALA A 653 19.26 4.14 -17.33
C ALA A 653 19.39 2.98 -16.32
N ALA A 654 19.29 1.73 -16.80
CA ALA A 654 19.40 0.55 -15.97
C ALA A 654 20.83 0.33 -15.46
N GLU A 655 20.93 -0.27 -14.27
CA GLU A 655 22.20 -0.63 -13.64
C GLU A 655 22.28 -2.14 -13.44
N THR A 656 23.49 -2.70 -13.55
CA THR A 656 23.74 -4.12 -13.30
C THR A 656 23.11 -4.57 -11.98
N MET A 657 22.38 -5.67 -12.01
CA MET A 657 21.63 -6.17 -10.86
C MET A 657 21.96 -7.63 -10.56
N ILE A 658 22.14 -7.91 -9.27
CA ILE A 658 22.16 -9.27 -8.74
C ILE A 658 20.84 -9.48 -7.99
N GLY A 659 20.17 -10.57 -8.32
CA GLY A 659 18.88 -10.92 -7.77
C GLY A 659 18.81 -12.38 -7.31
N HIS A 660 17.60 -12.92 -7.38
CA HIS A 660 17.25 -14.25 -6.91
C HIS A 660 18.25 -15.33 -7.32
N ASN A 661 18.61 -16.21 -6.38
CA ASN A 661 19.61 -17.27 -6.54
C ASN A 661 21.00 -16.79 -7.01
N GLY A 662 21.35 -15.52 -6.73
CA GLY A 662 22.63 -14.93 -7.15
C GLY A 662 22.70 -14.64 -8.64
N PHE A 663 21.57 -14.67 -9.35
CA PHE A 663 21.52 -14.41 -10.77
C PHE A 663 21.90 -12.96 -11.07
N LYS A 664 22.92 -12.76 -11.91
CA LYS A 664 23.44 -11.45 -12.27
C LYS A 664 23.07 -11.11 -13.71
N VAL A 665 22.56 -9.90 -13.90
CA VAL A 665 22.29 -9.34 -15.22
C VAL A 665 23.02 -8.01 -15.34
N ASP A 666 23.89 -7.91 -16.34
CA ASP A 666 24.65 -6.70 -16.59
C ASP A 666 23.82 -5.64 -17.32
N ALA A 667 23.99 -4.38 -16.94
CA ALA A 667 23.53 -3.26 -17.74
C ALA A 667 24.37 -3.15 -19.02
N ILE A 668 23.81 -2.52 -20.06
CA ILE A 668 24.56 -2.25 -21.28
C ILE A 668 25.70 -1.27 -20.98
N SER A 669 26.93 -1.64 -21.35
CA SER A 669 28.09 -0.76 -21.19
C SER A 669 27.96 0.46 -22.11
N HIS A 670 27.86 1.65 -21.54
CA HIS A 670 27.75 2.91 -22.30
C HIS A 670 28.98 3.12 -23.19
N ASP A 671 30.18 2.86 -22.68
CA ASP A 671 31.43 2.95 -23.44
C ASP A 671 31.46 1.99 -24.63
N THR A 672 31.03 0.75 -24.42
CA THR A 672 30.98 -0.27 -25.48
C THR A 672 29.95 0.12 -26.53
N LEU A 673 28.77 0.58 -26.10
CA LEU A 673 27.71 1.05 -26.99
C LEU A 673 28.20 2.23 -27.85
N ILE A 674 28.81 3.25 -27.24
CA ILE A 674 29.36 4.40 -27.95
C ILE A 674 30.43 3.97 -28.96
N LYS A 675 31.37 3.10 -28.57
CA LYS A 675 32.41 2.57 -29.48
C LYS A 675 31.80 1.83 -30.68
N ILE A 676 30.77 1.01 -30.45
CA ILE A 676 30.07 0.31 -31.53
C ILE A 676 29.37 1.30 -32.46
N LEU A 677 28.65 2.28 -31.92
CA LEU A 677 27.95 3.27 -32.74
C LEU A 677 28.92 4.15 -33.55
N LYS A 678 30.07 4.54 -32.97
CA LYS A 678 31.16 5.21 -33.70
C LYS A 678 31.72 4.35 -34.83
N LYS A 679 31.95 3.06 -34.59
CA LYS A 679 32.40 2.10 -35.64
C LYS A 679 31.49 2.09 -36.87
N TYR A 680 30.20 2.35 -36.70
CA TYR A 680 29.20 2.38 -37.77
C TYR A 680 28.83 3.81 -38.22
N ASN A 681 29.64 4.82 -37.88
CA ASN A 681 29.41 6.23 -38.22
C ASN A 681 28.03 6.77 -37.78
N LYS A 682 27.54 6.32 -36.63
CA LYS A 682 26.29 6.81 -36.02
C LYS A 682 26.51 7.85 -34.93
N LEU A 683 27.74 7.98 -34.44
CA LEU A 683 28.18 9.03 -33.52
C LEU A 683 29.39 9.72 -34.13
N ASN A 684 29.45 11.04 -33.97
CA ASN A 684 30.65 11.81 -34.31
C ASN A 684 31.73 11.59 -33.24
N ASP A 685 32.99 11.82 -33.63
CA ASP A 685 34.15 11.62 -32.75
C ASP A 685 34.20 12.56 -31.54
#